data_AF-A0A952E1A6-F1
#
_entry.id   AF-A0A952E1A6-F1
#
_cell.length_a   1.000
_cell.length_b   1.000
_cell.length_c   1.000
_cell.angle_alpha   90.00
_cell.angle_beta   90.00
_cell.angle_gamma   90.00
#
_symmetry.space_group_name_H-M   'P 1'
#
loop_
_entity.id
_entity.type
_entity.pdbx_description
1 polymer ?
#
loop_
_entity_poly.entity_id
_entity_poly.type
_entity_poly.pdbx_seq_one_letter_code
_entity_poly.pdbx_strand_id
1 'polypeptide(L)'
;MNNWLIKYRRTINNKTLAILVGFFLGVLALGGLYFIRPVYAASLAIIGRAISTTGVYLDFANYNANVRVNWSTGDFSGYAFSEDVGWVAFGTDDNAEGPVHVNPSTGVVTGKAKVILTGAFLDFSNYNSNVTVNTSNGVLSGYVWSEDVGWLNFGDSGVSINNFSNDLVEPVTNATSLSMLTDNTGGYSVADGGWTNSSVSTFSWVAGADNVGGSGLRGYCLYLGTDANADPGNSVTLTGTAGMLTNSPASVVGTDCLFITTATSLDLGSASYLSSAFVNGETYYLRIKAIDNAGNTYNTSAASFSFKYDNVRPTNVSYISCASGSFSNVADMSFTWPVTGSAMSADADSQVLGWQYQINSTSGTWLGTSTDLGLNYIATGSATRTLTTNQDGASIVNGTNVVYFRTADYASNLSSDATIRTCNLQFGGEAPSFANNETVTVTPSSSTTNSFALSWSAATPTFGQSVSHYYYMVNTLPPSTLATLQSNSSTYIDNGTSLSVDASALPNVNKGTNTVYVVAVDDANNYSPSNSISGTFTLNSTDPDNVSNLVGSDSSIKADSKWYVTLTWTAPTYQGAGNLTYLIYRSTDGNTFSQVGSSSGLSYVDNAPSSAKYYYKVYTKDGANALSSGTNAVSITPTGRYTTAPTLSSGPGASSITTKKAKIKWSTSRGSDSKVAYGTSKDSYNSEEPSNSSQVTDHEISLTGLTAGTTYYYKAKWTDEDGNTGESEEKSFTTAAAPTVHDVVTKNIALTSAIIEYTVKDTSKVKIYYGTTTSFGGLKEISTSTTETTYTTQLDELTDGTKYFFKINKYDSEGAEYEGDVYSFETLPRPKISKVVLESVANTAETTIRVSWTTNTEISSIITFYPENDPSNTRDEVKVTLEKGERTMVVRGLLPNTKYLLVVKGRDKLGNEATSDLQRFTTSTDTRPPKILNLKVIGGTIPPVGFAAGEVKAQLIITWDTDEPATSQVEFGQGSGVDYSQKSQYDGNLATNHTVILSGLTPSQVYHFRAVSVDSADNTATSVDMATIAPKATRSALDLVIKNLLEAFGFVKSIKLK
;
A
#
# COMPACT_ATOMS: atom_id res chain seq x y z
N MET A 1 34.19 -9.75 59.07
CA MET A 1 34.66 -10.50 57.88
C MET A 1 34.32 -9.67 56.64
N ASN A 2 35.09 -9.47 55.58
CA ASN A 2 36.55 -9.47 55.27
C ASN A 2 36.71 -8.86 53.85
N ASN A 3 37.72 -8.08 53.46
CA ASN A 3 38.80 -7.46 54.23
C ASN A 3 39.41 -6.22 53.50
N TRP A 4 40.15 -5.39 54.24
CA TRP A 4 41.33 -4.56 53.88
C TRP A 4 41.56 -4.04 52.43
N LEU A 5 41.64 -2.72 52.15
CA LEU A 5 42.69 -1.71 52.46
C LEU A 5 43.88 -1.60 51.47
N ILE A 6 44.16 -0.34 51.06
CA ILE A 6 45.44 0.30 50.60
C ILE A 6 45.60 0.43 49.06
N LYS A 7 45.94 1.58 48.42
CA LYS A 7 46.99 2.58 48.74
C LYS A 7 46.81 3.97 48.04
N TYR A 8 47.04 5.05 48.81
CA TYR A 8 47.66 6.37 48.47
C TYR A 8 47.13 7.28 47.32
N ARG A 9 47.28 8.62 47.30
CA ARG A 9 47.47 9.77 48.25
C ARG A 9 47.96 10.98 47.41
N ARG A 10 47.71 12.20 47.89
CA ARG A 10 48.21 13.55 47.46
C ARG A 10 47.33 14.32 46.45
N THR A 11 47.25 15.67 46.41
CA THR A 11 47.35 16.78 47.43
C THR A 11 46.72 18.07 46.82
N ILE A 12 46.50 19.13 47.62
CA ILE A 12 46.45 20.59 47.31
C ILE A 12 45.07 21.29 47.39
N ASN A 13 44.87 21.89 48.57
CA ASN A 13 44.49 23.28 48.89
C ASN A 13 43.23 23.97 48.31
N ASN A 14 42.25 24.16 49.21
CA ASN A 14 41.72 25.46 49.66
C ASN A 14 42.01 26.72 48.80
N LYS A 15 40.93 27.33 48.31
CA LYS A 15 40.61 28.74 48.63
C LYS A 15 39.12 28.88 48.96
N THR A 16 38.85 29.28 50.20
CA THR A 16 37.56 29.79 50.67
C THR A 16 37.44 31.26 50.27
N LEU A 17 36.29 31.73 49.74
CA LEU A 17 35.46 32.81 50.32
C LEU A 17 34.24 33.17 49.45
N ALA A 18 33.09 33.39 50.11
CA ALA A 18 31.81 33.94 49.58
C ALA A 18 31.10 33.09 48.49
N ILE A 19 29.77 32.86 48.52
CA ILE A 19 28.66 33.64 49.10
C ILE A 19 27.66 32.73 49.88
N LEU A 20 27.06 33.29 50.93
CA LEU A 20 25.94 32.80 51.77
C LEU A 20 24.60 32.75 50.97
N VAL A 21 23.45 32.17 51.36
CA VAL A 21 22.94 31.24 52.40
C VAL A 21 21.51 30.90 51.95
N GLY A 22 21.01 29.68 52.23
CA GLY A 22 19.57 29.42 52.15
C GLY A 22 19.23 27.94 51.99
N PHE A 23 18.23 27.48 52.76
CA PHE A 23 17.58 26.16 52.62
C PHE A 23 18.46 24.91 52.72
N PHE A 24 18.79 24.51 53.96
CA PHE A 24 18.66 23.09 54.36
C PHE A 24 18.52 22.96 55.88
N LEU A 25 17.28 22.83 56.36
CA LEU A 25 16.97 22.44 57.74
C LEU A 25 15.52 21.95 57.82
N GLY A 26 15.30 20.70 58.26
CA GLY A 26 13.97 20.27 58.74
C GLY A 26 13.27 19.12 58.03
N VAL A 27 13.92 17.97 57.77
CA VAL A 27 13.21 16.67 57.71
C VAL A 27 14.01 15.58 58.44
N LEU A 28 13.69 15.36 59.73
CA LEU A 28 13.68 14.04 60.39
C LEU A 28 13.32 14.20 61.88
N ALA A 29 12.02 14.12 62.20
CA ALA A 29 11.55 13.80 63.54
C ALA A 29 10.12 13.22 63.51
N LEU A 30 10.04 11.91 63.76
CA LEU A 30 8.97 11.20 64.47
C LEU A 30 7.52 11.34 63.95
N GLY A 31 7.02 10.23 63.37
CA GLY A 31 5.61 10.08 63.03
C GLY A 31 4.71 9.89 64.25
N GLY A 32 3.49 10.43 64.16
CA GLY A 32 2.34 9.98 64.92
C GLY A 32 1.38 9.22 63.99
N LEU A 33 1.00 7.99 64.34
CA LEU A 33 -0.04 7.27 63.62
C LEU A 33 -1.39 7.98 63.79
N TYR A 34 -1.95 8.51 62.71
CA TYR A 34 -3.39 8.76 62.61
C TYR A 34 -4.00 7.79 61.60
N PHE A 35 -4.69 6.77 62.12
CA PHE A 35 -5.59 5.95 61.32
C PHE A 35 -6.83 6.78 60.94
N ILE A 36 -6.79 7.45 59.78
CA ILE A 36 -7.99 7.99 59.17
C ILE A 36 -8.75 6.82 58.55
N ARG A 37 -9.85 6.42 59.19
CA ARG A 37 -10.81 5.47 58.60
C ARG A 37 -11.52 6.14 57.42
N PRO A 38 -11.90 5.40 56.36
CA PRO A 38 -12.66 5.99 55.25
C PRO A 38 -13.99 6.54 55.78
N VAL A 39 -14.22 7.83 55.56
CA VAL A 39 -15.51 8.48 55.84
C VAL A 39 -16.48 8.09 54.73
N TYR A 40 -17.20 6.99 54.96
CA TYR A 40 -18.46 6.76 54.26
C TYR A 40 -19.42 7.92 54.56
N ALA A 41 -20.24 8.32 53.59
CA ALA A 41 -21.21 9.39 53.73
C ALA A 41 -21.98 9.26 55.06
N ALA A 42 -21.81 10.25 55.94
CA ALA A 42 -22.15 10.08 57.34
C ALA A 42 -23.67 10.08 57.54
N SER A 43 -24.25 8.89 57.69
CA SER A 43 -25.61 8.73 58.19
C SER A 43 -25.63 9.21 59.66
N LEU A 44 -26.15 10.42 59.87
CA LEU A 44 -26.08 11.15 61.14
C LEU A 44 -27.08 10.55 62.14
N ALA A 45 -26.66 10.41 63.39
CA ALA A 45 -27.52 9.85 64.44
C ALA A 45 -28.54 10.87 64.93
N ILE A 46 -29.79 10.43 65.09
CA ILE A 46 -30.83 11.15 65.82
C ILE A 46 -30.68 10.81 67.29
N ILE A 47 -30.73 11.82 68.16
CA ILE A 47 -30.64 11.68 69.61
C ILE A 47 -31.75 12.48 70.29
N GLY A 48 -32.05 12.16 71.56
CA GLY A 48 -33.09 12.81 72.36
C GLY A 48 -34.33 11.93 72.58
N ARG A 49 -35.43 12.55 73.01
CA ARG A 49 -36.71 11.87 73.28
C ARG A 49 -37.89 12.67 72.71
N ALA A 50 -38.92 12.00 72.22
CA ALA A 50 -40.24 12.59 71.98
C ALA A 50 -41.20 12.16 73.12
N ILE A 51 -42.19 12.99 73.46
CA ILE A 51 -43.14 12.71 74.56
C ILE A 51 -44.60 12.75 74.09
N SER A 52 -45.41 11.76 74.47
CA SER A 52 -46.84 11.72 74.15
C SER A 52 -47.68 12.60 75.07
N THR A 53 -48.90 12.95 74.62
CA THR A 53 -49.93 13.58 75.46
C THR A 53 -50.41 12.72 76.64
N THR A 54 -50.06 11.42 76.65
CA THR A 54 -50.32 10.50 77.77
C THR A 54 -49.12 10.34 78.72
N GLY A 55 -47.99 10.99 78.45
CA GLY A 55 -46.77 10.97 79.27
C GLY A 55 -45.72 9.91 78.89
N VAL A 56 -45.94 9.21 77.77
CA VAL A 56 -45.08 8.13 77.25
C VAL A 56 -43.90 8.71 76.47
N TYR A 57 -42.70 8.17 76.64
CA TYR A 57 -41.53 8.58 75.86
C TYR A 57 -41.22 7.63 74.69
N LEU A 58 -40.79 8.21 73.57
CA LEU A 58 -40.09 7.53 72.49
C LEU A 58 -38.63 7.99 72.49
N ASP A 59 -37.70 7.08 72.76
CA ASP A 59 -36.27 7.35 72.95
C ASP A 59 -35.46 7.00 71.69
N PHE A 60 -34.63 7.94 71.25
CA PHE A 60 -33.78 7.83 70.06
C PHE A 60 -32.32 7.48 70.38
N ALA A 61 -31.90 7.51 71.64
CA ALA A 61 -30.50 7.37 72.06
C ALA A 61 -30.22 6.21 73.04
N ASN A 62 -31.21 5.78 73.84
CA ASN A 62 -31.06 4.72 74.83
C ASN A 62 -31.73 3.41 74.37
N TYR A 63 -31.65 2.35 75.18
CA TYR A 63 -32.24 1.03 74.90
C TYR A 63 -31.77 0.35 73.60
N ASN A 64 -30.62 0.77 73.04
CA ASN A 64 -30.11 0.45 71.70
C ASN A 64 -30.91 1.05 70.53
N ALA A 65 -31.70 2.10 70.77
CA ALA A 65 -32.22 2.94 69.70
C ALA A 65 -31.08 3.44 68.81
N ASN A 66 -31.30 3.41 67.50
CA ASN A 66 -30.25 3.61 66.50
C ASN A 66 -30.75 4.39 65.28
N VAL A 67 -31.77 5.23 65.46
CA VAL A 67 -32.32 6.03 64.36
C VAL A 67 -31.24 6.94 63.78
N ARG A 68 -31.11 6.92 62.46
CA ARG A 68 -30.21 7.79 61.71
C ARG A 68 -30.95 8.44 60.55
N VAL A 69 -30.41 9.55 60.06
CA VAL A 69 -30.83 10.20 58.81
C VAL A 69 -29.66 10.26 57.84
N ASN A 70 -29.90 9.92 56.59
CA ASN A 70 -28.97 10.25 55.51
C ASN A 70 -29.34 11.63 54.95
N TRP A 71 -28.60 12.67 55.31
CA TRP A 71 -28.97 14.05 54.95
C TRP A 71 -28.94 14.33 53.44
N SER A 72 -28.25 13.51 52.63
CA SER A 72 -28.24 13.68 51.17
C SER A 72 -29.46 13.06 50.47
N THR A 73 -30.07 12.00 51.03
CA THR A 73 -31.30 11.41 50.47
C THR A 73 -32.56 11.88 51.19
N GLY A 74 -32.44 12.30 52.46
CA GLY A 74 -33.57 12.66 53.33
C GLY A 74 -34.11 11.49 54.16
N ASP A 75 -33.72 10.26 53.86
CA ASP A 75 -34.34 9.08 54.46
C ASP A 75 -33.81 8.79 55.87
N PHE A 76 -34.73 8.41 56.75
CA PHE A 76 -34.42 7.87 58.06
C PHE A 76 -34.26 6.35 57.99
N SER A 77 -33.45 5.80 58.89
CA SER A 77 -33.26 4.37 59.08
C SER A 77 -33.12 4.02 60.56
N GLY A 78 -33.21 2.74 60.90
CA GLY A 78 -33.12 2.27 62.28
C GLY A 78 -34.44 2.39 63.07
N TYR A 79 -34.31 2.24 64.39
CA TYR A 79 -35.43 2.05 65.30
C TYR A 79 -35.29 2.93 66.55
N ALA A 80 -36.41 3.45 67.03
CA ALA A 80 -36.56 4.08 68.35
C ALA A 80 -37.34 3.15 69.28
N PHE A 81 -37.19 3.32 70.60
CA PHE A 81 -37.84 2.47 71.59
C PHE A 81 -38.75 3.26 72.53
N SER A 82 -39.89 2.69 72.89
CA SER A 82 -40.82 3.19 73.89
C SER A 82 -41.22 2.07 74.84
N GLU A 83 -41.31 2.34 76.14
CA GLU A 83 -41.63 1.30 77.15
C GLU A 83 -43.08 0.79 77.02
N ASP A 84 -44.02 1.61 76.54
CA ASP A 84 -45.45 1.25 76.45
C ASP A 84 -45.89 0.71 75.08
N VAL A 85 -45.21 1.05 73.97
CA VAL A 85 -45.53 0.56 72.61
C VAL A 85 -44.41 -0.27 71.96
N GLY A 86 -43.25 -0.38 72.60
CA GLY A 86 -42.11 -1.15 72.13
C GLY A 86 -41.30 -0.46 71.02
N TRP A 87 -40.79 -1.25 70.09
CA TRP A 87 -39.92 -0.77 69.00
C TRP A 87 -40.71 -0.12 67.87
N VAL A 88 -40.21 1.01 67.38
CA VAL A 88 -40.77 1.79 66.27
C VAL A 88 -39.72 1.92 65.17
N ALA A 89 -40.01 1.38 63.99
CA ALA A 89 -39.11 1.38 62.83
C ALA A 89 -39.29 2.62 61.95
N PHE A 90 -38.18 3.32 61.70
CA PHE A 90 -38.12 4.53 60.87
C PHE A 90 -37.60 4.28 59.45
N GLY A 91 -36.90 3.16 59.24
CA GLY A 91 -36.40 2.72 57.92
C GLY A 91 -37.25 1.59 57.30
N THR A 92 -36.92 1.23 56.06
CA THR A 92 -37.64 0.25 55.23
C THR A 92 -37.69 -1.17 55.78
N ASP A 93 -36.73 -1.59 56.59
CA ASP A 93 -36.43 -3.01 56.84
C ASP A 93 -37.62 -3.79 57.46
N ASP A 94 -38.34 -3.17 58.41
CA ASP A 94 -39.57 -3.72 59.00
C ASP A 94 -40.83 -2.87 58.71
N ASN A 95 -40.69 -1.82 57.90
CA ASN A 95 -41.72 -0.84 57.59
C ASN A 95 -42.06 -0.82 56.08
N ALA A 96 -43.12 -1.55 55.72
CA ALA A 96 -43.54 -1.70 54.33
C ALA A 96 -44.09 -0.41 53.67
N GLU A 97 -44.43 0.62 54.45
CA GLU A 97 -44.85 1.93 53.93
C GLU A 97 -43.66 2.80 53.49
N GLY A 98 -42.43 2.33 53.66
CA GLY A 98 -41.20 3.06 53.36
C GLY A 98 -40.62 3.78 54.59
N PRO A 99 -39.50 4.51 54.42
CA PRO A 99 -38.87 5.22 55.51
C PRO A 99 -39.65 6.50 55.87
N VAL A 100 -39.45 6.99 57.09
CA VAL A 100 -39.68 8.41 57.39
C VAL A 100 -38.65 9.23 56.61
N HIS A 101 -39.03 10.41 56.12
CA HIS A 101 -38.21 11.20 55.22
C HIS A 101 -38.26 12.69 55.57
N VAL A 102 -37.10 13.33 55.72
CA VAL A 102 -36.95 14.80 55.81
C VAL A 102 -36.53 15.36 54.48
N ASN A 103 -37.20 16.41 54.00
CA ASN A 103 -36.68 17.19 52.89
C ASN A 103 -35.50 18.07 53.37
N PRO A 104 -34.24 17.85 52.92
CA PRO A 104 -33.07 18.54 53.47
C PRO A 104 -33.05 20.06 53.25
N SER A 105 -33.85 20.56 52.29
CA SER A 105 -33.93 21.99 51.95
C SER A 105 -34.97 22.76 52.76
N THR A 106 -36.08 22.11 53.14
CA THR A 106 -37.19 22.75 53.87
C THR A 106 -37.32 22.28 55.32
N GLY A 107 -36.67 21.18 55.68
CA GLY A 107 -36.74 20.59 57.01
C GLY A 107 -38.02 19.78 57.30
N VAL A 108 -39.01 19.76 56.42
CA VAL A 108 -40.29 19.08 56.68
C VAL A 108 -40.10 17.56 56.72
N VAL A 109 -40.58 16.92 57.79
CA VAL A 109 -40.55 15.46 57.98
C VAL A 109 -41.89 14.87 57.58
N THR A 110 -41.86 13.78 56.82
CA THR A 110 -43.02 13.11 56.21
C THR A 110 -42.84 11.59 56.22
N GLY A 111 -43.89 10.85 55.85
CA GLY A 111 -43.90 9.39 55.83
C GLY A 111 -44.50 8.80 57.11
N LYS A 112 -44.26 7.52 57.36
CA LYS A 112 -44.77 6.82 58.55
C LYS A 112 -43.67 6.02 59.21
N ALA A 113 -43.61 6.01 60.54
CA ALA A 113 -42.81 5.05 61.30
C ALA A 113 -43.72 3.97 61.89
N LYS A 114 -43.35 2.70 61.78
CA LYS A 114 -44.22 1.58 62.17
C LYS A 114 -43.91 1.08 63.57
N VAL A 115 -44.92 0.98 64.42
CA VAL A 115 -44.85 0.28 65.71
C VAL A 115 -44.84 -1.22 65.45
N ILE A 116 -43.74 -1.89 65.81
CA ILE A 116 -43.50 -3.29 65.42
C ILE A 116 -44.47 -4.27 66.07
N LEU A 117 -44.84 -4.02 67.34
CA LEU A 117 -45.65 -4.95 68.13
C LEU A 117 -47.13 -4.95 67.74
N THR A 118 -47.69 -3.76 67.47
CA THR A 118 -49.12 -3.56 67.15
C THR A 118 -49.39 -3.54 65.65
N GLY A 119 -48.40 -3.12 64.85
CA GLY A 119 -48.55 -2.84 63.42
C GLY A 119 -49.13 -1.46 63.11
N ALA A 120 -49.43 -0.63 64.12
CA ALA A 120 -49.87 0.74 63.95
C ALA A 120 -48.71 1.67 63.53
N PHE A 121 -49.02 2.93 63.24
CA PHE A 121 -48.04 3.90 62.73
C PHE A 121 -48.03 5.21 63.52
N LEU A 122 -46.84 5.82 63.59
CA LEU A 122 -46.67 7.26 63.77
C LEU A 122 -46.68 7.88 62.36
N ASP A 123 -47.73 8.63 62.02
CA ASP A 123 -47.94 9.17 60.67
C ASP A 123 -47.54 10.64 60.61
N PHE A 124 -46.37 10.93 60.03
CA PHE A 124 -45.79 12.27 59.92
C PHE A 124 -46.44 13.14 58.83
N SER A 125 -47.24 12.54 57.94
CA SER A 125 -47.86 13.24 56.81
C SER A 125 -49.33 13.60 57.03
N ASN A 126 -50.07 12.82 57.81
CA ASN A 126 -51.52 12.94 57.98
C ASN A 126 -51.93 13.49 59.36
N TYR A 127 -53.24 13.59 59.61
CA TYR A 127 -53.85 13.99 60.90
C TYR A 127 -53.48 15.38 61.44
N ASN A 128 -52.82 16.23 60.62
CA ASN A 128 -52.16 17.50 60.97
C ASN A 128 -50.81 17.35 61.71
N SER A 129 -50.13 16.22 61.57
CA SER A 129 -48.72 16.08 61.92
C SER A 129 -47.86 17.13 61.21
N ASN A 130 -46.86 17.67 61.90
CA ASN A 130 -46.09 18.82 61.44
C ASN A 130 -44.64 18.83 61.95
N VAL A 131 -44.02 17.65 62.09
CA VAL A 131 -42.62 17.56 62.54
C VAL A 131 -41.67 18.17 61.50
N THR A 132 -40.72 18.97 61.96
CA THR A 132 -39.70 19.64 61.14
C THR A 132 -38.33 19.55 61.78
N VAL A 133 -37.27 19.41 60.97
CA VAL A 133 -35.86 19.59 61.34
C VAL A 133 -35.44 21.01 60.94
N ASN A 134 -34.84 21.76 61.86
CA ASN A 134 -34.20 23.03 61.52
C ASN A 134 -32.91 22.77 60.73
N THR A 135 -32.93 23.11 59.44
CA THR A 135 -31.84 22.83 58.46
C THR A 135 -30.54 23.61 58.72
N SER A 136 -30.50 24.51 59.72
CA SER A 136 -29.29 25.23 60.14
C SER A 136 -28.56 24.62 61.34
N ASN A 137 -29.24 23.81 62.16
CA ASN A 137 -28.67 23.27 63.40
C ASN A 137 -29.11 21.82 63.76
N GLY A 138 -29.95 21.19 62.95
CA GLY A 138 -30.37 19.79 63.11
C GLY A 138 -31.40 19.52 64.20
N VAL A 139 -31.97 20.52 64.88
CA VAL A 139 -32.97 20.31 65.96
C VAL A 139 -34.36 20.01 65.38
N LEU A 140 -35.05 19.02 65.94
CA LEU A 140 -36.43 18.66 65.55
C LEU A 140 -37.46 19.39 66.42
N SER A 141 -38.64 19.67 65.83
CA SER A 141 -39.77 20.29 66.52
C SER A 141 -41.10 19.89 65.86
N GLY A 142 -42.23 20.14 66.53
CA GLY A 142 -43.58 19.81 66.02
C GLY A 142 -44.16 18.53 66.63
N TYR A 143 -45.27 18.07 66.07
CA TYR A 143 -46.06 16.95 66.59
C TYR A 143 -46.34 15.88 65.54
N VAL A 144 -46.46 14.62 65.96
CA VAL A 144 -46.89 13.49 65.13
C VAL A 144 -48.02 12.72 65.80
N TRP A 145 -49.02 12.27 65.02
CA TRP A 145 -50.10 11.43 65.50
C TRP A 145 -49.76 9.93 65.41
N SER A 146 -50.19 9.16 66.40
CA SER A 146 -50.19 7.70 66.40
C SER A 146 -51.51 7.16 66.96
N GLU A 147 -51.98 6.04 66.40
CA GLU A 147 -53.20 5.37 66.86
C GLU A 147 -53.03 4.70 68.23
N ASP A 148 -51.81 4.29 68.61
CA ASP A 148 -51.54 3.60 69.88
C ASP A 148 -51.38 4.55 71.08
N VAL A 149 -50.80 5.73 70.87
CA VAL A 149 -50.35 6.66 71.95
C VAL A 149 -50.78 8.12 71.75
N GLY A 150 -51.53 8.41 70.69
CA GLY A 150 -52.02 9.76 70.37
C GLY A 150 -50.91 10.68 69.84
N TRP A 151 -50.96 11.96 70.22
CA TRP A 151 -50.00 12.96 69.79
C TRP A 151 -48.67 12.84 70.54
N LEU A 152 -47.55 12.72 69.82
CA LEU A 152 -46.19 12.89 70.34
C LEU A 152 -45.61 14.24 69.93
N ASN A 153 -44.99 14.93 70.88
CA ASN A 153 -44.26 16.19 70.72
C ASN A 153 -42.76 15.91 70.56
N PHE A 154 -42.15 16.51 69.54
CA PHE A 154 -40.71 16.42 69.25
C PHE A 154 -39.92 17.66 69.73
N GLY A 155 -40.59 18.79 70.01
CA GLY A 155 -39.96 20.06 70.36
C GLY A 155 -39.52 20.17 71.82
N ASP A 156 -40.43 19.91 72.77
CA ASP A 156 -40.19 20.20 74.19
C ASP A 156 -39.19 19.23 74.86
N SER A 157 -38.95 18.08 74.25
CA SER A 157 -38.13 16.98 74.80
C SER A 157 -36.81 16.73 74.06
N GLY A 158 -36.44 17.63 73.14
CA GLY A 158 -35.05 17.82 72.69
C GLY A 158 -34.51 16.77 71.70
N VAL A 159 -35.27 16.44 70.66
CA VAL A 159 -34.78 15.56 69.57
C VAL A 159 -33.90 16.36 68.60
N SER A 160 -32.72 15.84 68.22
CA SER A 160 -31.82 16.52 67.26
C SER A 160 -30.89 15.57 66.50
N ILE A 161 -30.38 16.03 65.36
CA ILE A 161 -29.28 15.41 64.61
C ILE A 161 -27.94 15.75 65.31
N ASN A 162 -27.13 14.74 65.57
CA ASN A 162 -25.84 14.90 66.24
C ASN A 162 -24.73 15.40 65.27
N ASN A 163 -23.94 16.40 65.69
CA ASN A 163 -22.82 17.02 64.95
C ASN A 163 -23.14 17.54 63.54
N PHE A 164 -24.08 18.47 63.43
CA PHE A 164 -24.48 19.11 62.17
C PHE A 164 -23.69 20.41 61.89
N SER A 165 -23.02 20.54 60.74
CA SER A 165 -22.25 21.75 60.36
C SER A 165 -22.23 22.00 58.84
N ASN A 166 -22.55 23.23 58.41
CA ASN A 166 -22.41 23.70 57.03
C ASN A 166 -21.37 24.82 56.99
N ASP A 167 -20.22 24.57 56.38
CA ASP A 167 -19.23 25.60 56.04
C ASP A 167 -19.52 26.13 54.63
N LEU A 168 -19.41 27.44 54.45
CA LEU A 168 -19.88 28.21 53.28
C LEU A 168 -18.86 29.26 52.82
N VAL A 169 -17.65 29.24 53.37
CA VAL A 169 -16.58 30.18 53.02
C VAL A 169 -15.59 29.47 52.11
N GLU A 170 -15.16 30.14 51.04
CA GLU A 170 -14.22 29.58 50.08
C GLU A 170 -12.75 29.65 50.56
N PRO A 171 -11.84 28.84 49.98
CA PRO A 171 -10.41 28.96 50.22
C PRO A 171 -9.87 30.38 50.00
N VAL A 172 -8.93 30.82 50.85
CA VAL A 172 -8.41 32.21 50.82
C VAL A 172 -7.19 32.38 49.93
N THR A 173 -6.45 31.32 49.63
CA THR A 173 -5.35 31.36 48.64
C THR A 173 -5.32 30.13 47.75
N ASN A 174 -4.94 30.33 46.49
CA ASN A 174 -4.85 29.29 45.47
C ASN A 174 -3.43 28.72 45.35
N ALA A 175 -3.26 27.69 44.52
CA ALA A 175 -1.97 27.20 44.06
C ALA A 175 -1.11 28.32 43.44
N THR A 176 0.21 28.27 43.66
CA THR A 176 1.18 29.24 43.11
C THR A 176 2.45 28.54 42.62
N SER A 177 3.32 29.25 41.89
CA SER A 177 4.61 28.74 41.43
C SER A 177 4.52 27.41 40.67
N LEU A 178 3.61 27.35 39.69
CA LEU A 178 3.41 26.18 38.83
C LEU A 178 4.69 25.94 38.00
N SER A 179 5.05 24.68 37.84
CA SER A 179 6.22 24.22 37.09
C SER A 179 5.94 22.90 36.39
N MET A 180 6.70 22.62 35.32
CA MET A 180 6.55 21.43 34.48
C MET A 180 7.92 20.79 34.23
N LEU A 181 8.01 19.48 34.42
CA LEU A 181 9.14 18.63 34.00
C LEU A 181 8.65 17.65 32.93
N THR A 182 9.52 17.30 31.97
CA THR A 182 9.15 16.35 30.91
C THR A 182 8.95 14.92 31.40
N ASP A 183 9.49 14.54 32.55
CA ASP A 183 9.24 13.27 33.23
C ASP A 183 9.49 13.38 34.74
N ASN A 184 9.18 12.32 35.48
CA ASN A 184 9.30 12.23 36.94
C ASN A 184 10.67 11.67 37.45
N THR A 185 11.60 11.34 36.54
CA THR A 185 12.89 10.68 36.85
C THR A 185 14.12 11.56 36.70
N GLY A 186 14.01 12.70 36.01
CA GLY A 186 15.13 13.61 35.75
C GLY A 186 15.03 14.43 34.48
N GLY A 187 13.86 14.47 33.84
CA GLY A 187 13.56 15.30 32.67
C GLY A 187 13.84 16.79 32.89
N TYR A 188 13.96 17.52 31.78
CA TYR A 188 14.25 18.95 31.81
C TYR A 188 13.00 19.78 32.14
N SER A 189 13.21 21.00 32.65
CA SER A 189 12.14 21.95 32.96
C SER A 189 11.62 22.63 31.70
N VAL A 190 10.30 22.60 31.50
CA VAL A 190 9.62 23.38 30.47
C VAL A 190 9.26 24.74 31.07
N ALA A 191 9.59 25.83 30.38
CA ALA A 191 9.19 27.18 30.78
C ALA A 191 7.71 27.44 30.43
N ASP A 192 7.06 28.36 31.12
CA ASP A 192 5.69 28.78 30.78
C ASP A 192 5.63 29.35 29.34
N GLY A 193 4.72 28.82 28.53
CA GLY A 193 4.60 29.06 27.09
C GLY A 193 5.61 28.30 26.22
N GLY A 194 6.49 27.49 26.81
CA GLY A 194 7.53 26.71 26.15
C GLY A 194 7.00 25.47 25.43
N TRP A 195 7.84 24.89 24.56
CA TRP A 195 7.55 23.68 23.80
C TRP A 195 7.98 22.41 24.54
N THR A 196 7.33 21.28 24.25
CA THR A 196 7.76 19.94 24.66
C THR A 196 7.22 18.86 23.72
N ASN A 197 7.97 17.77 23.60
CA ASN A 197 7.51 16.53 22.98
C ASN A 197 6.95 15.49 23.97
N SER A 198 7.01 15.74 25.28
CA SER A 198 6.62 14.76 26.29
C SER A 198 5.12 14.72 26.60
N SER A 199 4.51 13.58 26.31
CA SER A 199 3.15 13.24 26.74
C SER A 199 3.04 12.74 28.18
N VAL A 200 4.16 12.54 28.88
CA VAL A 200 4.25 11.96 30.25
C VAL A 200 4.77 12.97 31.27
N SER A 201 4.49 14.25 31.02
CA SER A 201 5.00 15.37 31.81
C SER A 201 4.44 15.39 33.25
N THR A 202 5.25 15.91 34.18
CA THR A 202 4.89 16.08 35.59
C THR A 202 4.78 17.56 35.93
N PHE A 203 3.65 17.95 36.50
CA PHE A 203 3.40 19.29 37.00
C PHE A 203 3.53 19.35 38.53
N SER A 204 4.02 20.45 39.07
CA SER A 204 4.04 20.70 40.52
C SER A 204 3.81 22.17 40.85
N TRP A 205 3.24 22.43 42.03
CA TRP A 205 2.91 23.77 42.51
C TRP A 205 3.09 23.89 44.03
N VAL A 206 3.15 25.12 44.53
CA VAL A 206 3.07 25.45 45.96
C VAL A 206 1.61 25.48 46.38
N ALA A 207 1.33 24.92 47.57
CA ALA A 207 -0.02 24.78 48.10
C ALA A 207 -0.71 26.12 48.40
N GLY A 208 -2.04 26.15 48.20
CA GLY A 208 -2.93 27.19 48.72
C GLY A 208 -3.30 26.96 50.19
N ALA A 209 -4.23 27.76 50.71
CA ALA A 209 -4.72 27.68 52.08
C ALA A 209 -6.21 28.04 52.19
N ASP A 210 -6.85 27.44 53.19
CA ASP A 210 -8.26 27.65 53.52
C ASP A 210 -8.46 28.77 54.56
N ASN A 211 -9.71 29.24 54.76
CA ASN A 211 -10.00 30.28 55.75
C ASN A 211 -9.76 29.80 57.19
N VAL A 212 -9.45 30.74 58.08
CA VAL A 212 -9.22 30.43 59.51
C VAL A 212 -10.52 29.94 60.15
N GLY A 213 -10.54 28.68 60.56
CA GLY A 213 -11.74 28.02 61.13
C GLY A 213 -12.65 27.36 60.10
N GLY A 214 -12.29 27.36 58.81
CA GLY A 214 -12.95 26.60 57.75
C GLY A 214 -12.71 25.09 57.84
N SER A 215 -13.34 24.36 56.93
CA SER A 215 -13.33 22.90 56.85
C SER A 215 -11.98 22.30 56.39
N GLY A 216 -11.04 23.11 55.94
CA GLY A 216 -9.72 22.74 55.44
C GLY A 216 -9.75 22.32 53.97
N LEU A 217 -8.59 22.35 53.31
CA LEU A 217 -8.50 21.97 51.89
C LEU A 217 -8.79 20.47 51.68
N ARG A 218 -9.69 20.19 50.72
CA ARG A 218 -9.93 18.88 50.11
C ARG A 218 -8.89 18.57 49.04
N GLY A 219 -8.40 19.60 48.34
CA GLY A 219 -7.38 19.47 47.30
C GLY A 219 -7.43 20.60 46.28
N TYR A 220 -7.20 20.23 45.02
CA TYR A 220 -7.19 21.15 43.88
C TYR A 220 -8.06 20.60 42.75
N CYS A 221 -8.91 21.46 42.20
CA CYS A 221 -9.64 21.23 40.97
C CYS A 221 -8.79 21.64 39.77
N LEU A 222 -8.63 20.74 38.80
CA LEU A 222 -7.74 20.92 37.66
C LEU A 222 -8.50 20.85 36.33
N TYR A 223 -8.04 21.69 35.41
CA TYR A 223 -8.35 21.65 33.98
C TYR A 223 -7.04 21.47 33.21
N LEU A 224 -7.05 20.63 32.18
CA LEU A 224 -6.00 20.61 31.17
C LEU A 224 -6.64 20.55 29.77
N GLY A 225 -6.30 21.51 28.91
CA GLY A 225 -6.84 21.59 27.55
C GLY A 225 -6.45 22.90 26.86
N THR A 226 -7.03 23.17 25.69
CA THR A 226 -6.64 24.30 24.82
C THR A 226 -7.34 25.63 25.13
N ASP A 227 -8.36 25.65 26.00
CA ASP A 227 -9.05 26.88 26.39
C ASP A 227 -8.33 27.59 27.54
N ALA A 228 -7.63 28.67 27.20
CA ALA A 228 -6.94 29.56 28.13
C ALA A 228 -7.85 30.19 29.20
N ASN A 229 -9.18 30.17 29.01
CA ASN A 229 -10.16 30.77 29.92
C ASN A 229 -11.01 29.74 30.69
N ALA A 230 -10.83 28.44 30.44
CA ALA A 230 -11.61 27.38 31.08
C ALA A 230 -11.57 27.44 32.61
N ASP A 231 -12.71 27.24 33.26
CA ASP A 231 -12.81 27.24 34.72
C ASP A 231 -12.81 25.79 35.26
N PRO A 232 -11.81 25.37 36.06
CA PRO A 232 -11.78 24.02 36.63
C PRO A 232 -12.87 23.75 37.68
N GLY A 233 -13.51 24.80 38.22
CA GLY A 233 -14.62 24.69 39.17
C GLY A 233 -15.11 26.07 39.61
N ASN A 234 -16.42 26.28 39.60
CA ASN A 234 -17.05 27.54 40.00
C ASN A 234 -18.26 27.30 40.91
N SER A 235 -18.10 27.57 42.21
CA SER A 235 -19.13 27.24 43.20
C SER A 235 -20.32 28.22 43.19
N VAL A 236 -20.21 29.34 42.48
CA VAL A 236 -21.31 30.30 42.29
C VAL A 236 -22.25 29.85 41.17
N THR A 237 -21.71 29.33 40.07
CA THR A 237 -22.50 28.87 38.91
C THR A 237 -22.74 27.36 38.89
N LEU A 238 -22.06 26.60 39.76
CA LEU A 238 -22.06 25.13 39.81
C LEU A 238 -21.65 24.49 38.47
N THR A 239 -20.65 25.10 37.81
CA THR A 239 -20.12 24.64 36.52
C THR A 239 -18.59 24.62 36.55
N GLY A 240 -18.00 23.50 36.15
CA GLY A 240 -16.56 23.36 35.95
C GLY A 240 -16.26 22.41 34.79
N THR A 241 -15.02 22.43 34.30
CA THR A 241 -14.54 21.51 33.26
C THR A 241 -13.16 20.97 33.59
N ALA A 242 -12.96 19.67 33.37
CA ALA A 242 -11.66 19.00 33.47
C ALA A 242 -10.86 19.08 32.15
N GLY A 243 -11.50 19.50 31.05
CA GLY A 243 -10.92 19.45 29.72
C GLY A 243 -10.64 18.02 29.28
N MET A 244 -9.36 17.69 29.13
CA MET A 244 -8.85 16.38 28.75
C MET A 244 -8.54 15.48 29.96
N LEU A 245 -8.71 15.98 31.21
CA LEU A 245 -8.49 15.17 32.40
C LEU A 245 -9.69 14.25 32.68
N THR A 246 -9.40 13.00 33.02
CA THR A 246 -10.35 11.94 33.35
C THR A 246 -9.79 11.04 34.46
N ASN A 247 -10.59 10.14 35.02
CA ASN A 247 -10.18 9.25 36.12
C ASN A 247 -9.66 10.03 37.34
N SER A 248 -10.45 10.99 37.82
CA SER A 248 -10.14 11.84 38.99
C SER A 248 -9.64 11.01 40.19
N PRO A 249 -8.43 11.28 40.73
CA PRO A 249 -7.89 10.52 41.86
C PRO A 249 -8.60 10.80 43.19
N ALA A 250 -9.37 11.88 43.29
CA ALA A 250 -10.26 12.17 44.42
C ALA A 250 -11.73 12.28 44.00
N SER A 251 -12.65 12.12 44.96
CA SER A 251 -14.09 12.17 44.72
C SER A 251 -14.58 13.57 44.36
N VAL A 252 -15.27 13.67 43.22
CA VAL A 252 -15.93 14.87 42.70
C VAL A 252 -17.40 15.01 43.13
N VAL A 253 -17.94 14.01 43.84
CA VAL A 253 -19.36 14.00 44.24
C VAL A 253 -19.65 15.14 45.21
N GLY A 254 -20.70 15.91 44.93
CA GLY A 254 -21.07 17.09 45.71
C GLY A 254 -20.16 18.29 45.47
N THR A 255 -19.47 18.36 44.31
CA THR A 255 -18.67 19.51 43.89
C THR A 255 -19.04 19.97 42.48
N ASP A 256 -18.60 21.18 42.16
CA ASP A 256 -18.57 21.82 40.84
C ASP A 256 -17.40 21.37 39.95
N CYS A 257 -16.44 20.62 40.49
CA CYS A 257 -15.22 20.19 39.80
C CYS A 257 -15.37 18.83 39.14
N LEU A 258 -14.75 18.66 37.96
CA LEU A 258 -14.77 17.38 37.23
C LEU A 258 -13.49 16.54 37.39
N PHE A 259 -12.41 17.12 37.91
CA PHE A 259 -11.18 16.40 38.27
C PHE A 259 -10.53 17.07 39.49
N ILE A 260 -10.23 16.27 40.53
CA ILE A 260 -9.62 16.73 41.79
C ILE A 260 -8.41 15.87 42.13
N THR A 261 -7.30 16.51 42.51
CA THR A 261 -6.16 15.86 43.18
C THR A 261 -5.96 16.42 44.59
N THR A 262 -5.60 15.54 45.54
CA THR A 262 -5.22 15.93 46.91
C THR A 262 -3.73 16.31 47.03
N ALA A 263 -2.92 15.99 46.01
CA ALA A 263 -1.50 16.29 45.98
C ALA A 263 -1.22 17.69 45.41
N THR A 264 -0.02 18.22 45.65
CA THR A 264 0.50 19.46 45.03
C THR A 264 1.28 19.19 43.74
N SER A 265 0.99 18.07 43.09
CA SER A 265 1.57 17.63 41.83
C SER A 265 0.61 16.76 41.03
N LEU A 266 0.82 16.70 39.72
CA LEU A 266 0.13 15.79 38.80
C LEU A 266 1.15 15.21 37.82
N ASP A 267 1.35 13.89 37.88
CA ASP A 267 2.21 13.13 36.98
C ASP A 267 1.34 12.41 35.95
N LEU A 268 1.39 12.88 34.69
CA LEU A 268 0.61 12.32 33.58
C LEU A 268 1.16 10.99 33.04
N GLY A 269 2.39 10.61 33.41
CA GLY A 269 2.98 9.31 33.06
C GLY A 269 2.59 8.19 34.02
N SER A 270 2.29 8.52 35.28
CA SER A 270 2.01 7.53 36.34
C SER A 270 0.63 6.86 36.27
N ALA A 271 -0.36 7.51 35.64
CA ALA A 271 -1.73 7.01 35.56
C ALA A 271 -2.47 7.58 34.34
N SER A 272 -3.53 6.88 33.89
CA SER A 272 -4.32 7.23 32.71
C SER A 272 -5.27 8.42 32.94
N TYR A 273 -4.71 9.59 33.26
CA TYR A 273 -5.46 10.82 33.51
C TYR A 273 -5.87 11.55 32.23
N LEU A 274 -5.26 11.27 31.08
CA LEU A 274 -5.63 11.90 29.80
C LEU A 274 -6.71 11.10 29.07
N SER A 275 -7.81 11.76 28.67
CA SER A 275 -8.87 11.17 27.84
C SER A 275 -8.49 11.08 26.35
N SER A 276 -7.49 11.85 25.93
CA SER A 276 -7.02 11.99 24.56
C SER A 276 -5.55 12.42 24.55
N ALA A 277 -4.83 12.09 23.48
CA ALA A 277 -3.44 12.51 23.31
C ALA A 277 -3.36 14.02 22.97
N PHE A 278 -2.21 14.63 23.27
CA PHE A 278 -1.90 15.97 22.77
C PHE A 278 -1.74 15.98 21.25
N VAL A 279 -2.12 17.10 20.64
CA VAL A 279 -2.01 17.41 19.21
C VAL A 279 -0.81 18.33 18.99
N ASN A 280 -0.01 18.07 17.96
CA ASN A 280 1.17 18.89 17.63
C ASN A 280 0.75 20.31 17.20
N GLY A 281 1.58 21.30 17.53
CA GLY A 281 1.33 22.71 17.25
C GLY A 281 0.37 23.41 18.24
N GLU A 282 -0.44 22.65 18.98
CA GLU A 282 -1.43 23.19 19.91
C GLU A 282 -0.82 23.70 21.23
N THR A 283 -1.48 24.71 21.81
CA THR A 283 -1.13 25.27 23.12
C THR A 283 -2.10 24.76 24.18
N TYR A 284 -1.56 24.17 25.24
CA TYR A 284 -2.31 23.61 26.36
C TYR A 284 -2.11 24.45 27.62
N TYR A 285 -3.17 24.53 28.42
CA TYR A 285 -3.23 25.29 29.67
C TYR A 285 -3.59 24.34 30.81
N LEU A 286 -2.69 24.16 31.76
CA LEU A 286 -3.03 23.62 33.07
C LEU A 286 -3.60 24.76 33.91
N ARG A 287 -4.83 24.60 34.40
CA ARG A 287 -5.49 25.60 35.26
C ARG A 287 -5.96 24.98 36.56
N ILE A 288 -5.70 25.66 37.68
CA ILE A 288 -5.84 25.10 39.03
C ILE A 288 -6.64 26.05 39.93
N LYS A 289 -7.61 25.50 40.68
CA LYS A 289 -8.28 26.16 41.82
C LYS A 289 -8.21 25.29 43.06
N ALA A 290 -7.96 25.87 44.23
CA ALA A 290 -8.12 25.17 45.50
C ALA A 290 -9.61 24.89 45.80
N ILE A 291 -9.87 23.77 46.48
CA ILE A 291 -11.21 23.37 46.95
C ILE A 291 -11.15 22.89 48.41
N ASP A 292 -12.13 23.27 49.21
CA ASP A 292 -12.26 22.88 50.63
C ASP A 292 -13.05 21.58 50.85
N ASN A 293 -13.12 21.13 52.10
CA ASN A 293 -13.86 19.93 52.49
C ASN A 293 -15.39 20.12 52.44
N ALA A 294 -15.92 21.34 52.45
CA ALA A 294 -17.33 21.63 52.22
C ALA A 294 -17.74 21.53 50.74
N GLY A 295 -16.79 21.74 49.83
CA GLY A 295 -16.98 21.76 48.38
C GLY A 295 -16.87 23.15 47.73
N ASN A 296 -16.47 24.20 48.46
CA ASN A 296 -16.31 25.54 47.91
C ASN A 296 -14.99 25.66 47.15
N THR A 297 -15.02 26.18 45.93
CA THR A 297 -13.85 26.47 45.09
C THR A 297 -13.39 27.92 45.23
N TYR A 298 -12.08 28.12 45.14
CA TYR A 298 -11.45 29.45 45.10
C TYR A 298 -12.06 30.31 43.99
N ASN A 299 -12.74 31.41 44.35
CA ASN A 299 -13.64 32.13 43.43
C ASN A 299 -12.97 33.09 42.43
N THR A 300 -11.71 33.47 42.65
CA THR A 300 -10.99 34.35 41.71
C THR A 300 -10.34 33.54 40.58
N SER A 301 -9.52 34.17 39.73
CA SER A 301 -8.87 33.51 38.59
C SER A 301 -8.08 32.25 39.01
N ALA A 302 -8.23 31.19 38.22
CA ALA A 302 -7.42 29.99 38.35
C ALA A 302 -5.93 30.30 38.14
N ALA A 303 -5.06 29.65 38.91
CA ALA A 303 -3.63 29.65 38.64
C ALA A 303 -3.39 28.92 37.32
N SER A 304 -2.49 29.42 36.47
CA SER A 304 -2.34 28.96 35.09
C SER A 304 -0.88 28.68 34.77
N PHE A 305 -0.64 27.62 34.00
CA PHE A 305 0.64 27.33 33.35
C PHE A 305 0.35 26.86 31.92
N SER A 306 1.09 27.37 30.94
CA SER A 306 0.91 27.05 29.53
C SER A 306 2.12 26.32 28.96
N PHE A 307 1.88 25.42 28.01
CA PHE A 307 2.92 24.77 27.22
C PHE A 307 2.40 24.47 25.82
N LYS A 308 3.30 24.21 24.88
CA LYS A 308 2.97 23.80 23.52
C LYS A 308 3.49 22.39 23.28
N TYR A 309 2.72 21.59 22.57
CA TYR A 309 3.09 20.21 22.28
C TYR A 309 3.56 20.06 20.84
N ASP A 310 4.69 19.40 20.65
CA ASP A 310 5.19 19.01 19.34
C ASP A 310 6.09 17.76 19.46
N ASN A 311 5.68 16.66 18.84
CA ASN A 311 6.45 15.43 18.70
C ASN A 311 6.68 15.07 17.21
N VAL A 312 6.58 16.06 16.32
CA VAL A 312 7.08 15.96 14.94
C VAL A 312 8.61 16.04 14.98
N ARG A 313 9.28 15.35 14.06
CA ARG A 313 10.74 15.44 13.97
C ARG A 313 11.14 16.51 12.95
N PRO A 314 12.11 17.39 13.27
CA PRO A 314 12.60 18.35 12.30
C PRO A 314 13.25 17.65 11.11
N THR A 315 13.13 18.25 9.94
CA THR A 315 13.86 17.83 8.74
C THR A 315 15.33 18.27 8.84
N ASN A 316 16.25 17.37 8.52
CA ASN A 316 17.68 17.69 8.48
C ASN A 316 18.05 18.39 7.17
N VAL A 317 19.16 19.15 7.17
CA VAL A 317 19.70 19.82 5.97
C VAL A 317 19.94 18.85 4.82
N SER A 318 19.85 19.35 3.57
CA SER A 318 20.02 18.49 2.39
C SER A 318 21.47 18.09 2.16
N TYR A 319 22.45 18.96 2.49
CA TYR A 319 23.88 18.68 2.45
C TYR A 319 24.64 19.40 3.58
N ILE A 320 25.90 19.02 3.81
CA ILE A 320 26.87 19.74 4.64
C ILE A 320 28.11 20.01 3.79
N SER A 321 28.77 21.15 3.97
CA SER A 321 30.08 21.43 3.37
C SER A 321 31.16 21.45 4.44
N CYS A 322 32.30 20.81 4.17
CA CYS A 322 33.43 20.74 5.10
C CYS A 322 34.71 21.15 4.39
N ALA A 323 35.64 21.74 5.14
CA ALA A 323 36.91 22.18 4.60
C ALA A 323 37.68 21.01 3.98
N SER A 324 38.25 21.22 2.79
CA SER A 324 38.96 20.20 2.02
C SER A 324 40.48 20.35 2.14
N GLY A 325 41.20 19.26 1.90
CA GLY A 325 42.64 19.15 2.13
C GLY A 325 42.95 18.23 3.31
N SER A 326 44.25 17.96 3.51
CA SER A 326 44.75 17.25 4.69
C SER A 326 45.19 18.29 5.72
N PHE A 327 44.51 18.32 6.86
CA PHE A 327 44.81 19.22 7.98
C PHE A 327 45.85 18.60 8.90
N SER A 328 46.61 19.46 9.58
CA SER A 328 47.59 19.06 10.59
C SER A 328 47.44 19.81 11.91
N ASN A 329 46.29 20.47 12.14
CA ASN A 329 45.85 20.96 13.43
C ASN A 329 44.31 20.94 13.44
N VAL A 330 43.71 20.55 14.56
CA VAL A 330 42.25 20.56 14.77
C VAL A 330 41.66 21.96 14.58
N ALA A 331 42.38 23.02 14.96
CA ALA A 331 41.95 24.41 14.85
C ALA A 331 41.83 24.92 13.39
N ASP A 332 42.42 24.22 12.42
CA ASP A 332 42.28 24.56 10.99
C ASP A 332 41.05 23.87 10.35
N MET A 333 40.44 22.90 11.03
CA MET A 333 39.27 22.17 10.53
C MET A 333 37.99 22.96 10.76
N SER A 334 37.15 23.03 9.73
CA SER A 334 35.83 23.67 9.85
C SER A 334 34.77 23.04 8.94
N PHE A 335 33.51 23.28 9.30
CA PHE A 335 32.35 22.90 8.51
C PHE A 335 31.27 23.98 8.51
N THR A 336 30.48 23.98 7.43
CA THR A 336 29.47 24.99 7.11
C THR A 336 28.09 24.34 7.04
N TRP A 337 27.17 24.89 7.84
CA TRP A 337 25.76 24.53 7.92
C TRP A 337 24.92 25.42 6.99
N PRO A 338 24.07 24.86 6.11
CA PRO A 338 23.16 25.66 5.30
C PRO A 338 22.10 26.39 6.13
N VAL A 339 22.16 27.73 6.14
CA VAL A 339 21.21 28.60 6.87
C VAL A 339 20.19 29.33 5.95
N THR A 340 20.25 29.10 4.63
CA THR A 340 19.35 29.74 3.65
C THR A 340 19.04 28.82 2.47
N GLY A 341 17.89 29.04 1.81
CA GLY A 341 17.48 28.33 0.60
C GLY A 341 16.92 26.94 0.88
N SER A 342 16.65 26.17 -0.18
CA SER A 342 16.03 24.82 -0.09
C SER A 342 16.90 23.74 0.57
N ALA A 343 18.09 24.09 1.06
CA ALA A 343 19.01 23.19 1.72
C ALA A 343 18.98 23.27 3.26
N MET A 344 18.34 24.31 3.81
CA MET A 344 18.21 24.50 5.26
C MET A 344 17.38 23.40 5.91
N SER A 345 17.61 23.16 7.20
CA SER A 345 16.70 22.40 8.03
C SER A 345 15.41 23.17 8.26
N ALA A 346 14.30 22.45 8.39
CA ALA A 346 12.98 23.01 8.64
C ALA A 346 12.19 22.14 9.61
N ASP A 347 11.33 22.78 10.38
CA ASP A 347 10.36 22.13 11.24
C ASP A 347 8.98 22.79 11.05
N ALA A 348 7.91 22.03 11.26
CA ALA A 348 6.55 22.47 10.96
C ALA A 348 5.88 23.24 12.10
N ASP A 349 6.24 22.95 13.35
CA ASP A 349 5.46 23.32 14.53
C ASP A 349 6.32 24.11 15.53
N SER A 350 7.33 23.48 16.16
CA SER A 350 8.17 24.13 17.18
C SER A 350 9.33 24.98 16.62
N GLN A 351 9.67 24.83 15.34
CA GLN A 351 10.80 25.48 14.64
C GLN A 351 12.18 24.92 15.04
N VAL A 352 13.17 25.11 14.16
CA VAL A 352 14.55 24.63 14.36
C VAL A 352 15.28 25.47 15.42
N LEU A 353 15.57 24.85 16.57
CA LEU A 353 16.48 25.36 17.61
C LEU A 353 17.92 25.46 17.08
N GLY A 354 18.36 24.41 16.39
CA GLY A 354 19.71 24.32 15.88
C GLY A 354 20.11 22.92 15.47
N TRP A 355 21.39 22.60 15.65
CA TRP A 355 21.98 21.37 15.16
C TRP A 355 23.09 20.86 16.07
N GLN A 356 23.38 19.56 15.95
CA GLN A 356 24.39 18.87 16.72
C GLN A 356 25.33 18.12 15.77
N TYR A 357 26.57 17.92 16.20
CA TYR A 357 27.54 17.10 15.46
C TYR A 357 28.19 16.03 16.35
N GLN A 358 28.78 15.02 15.73
CA GLN A 358 29.61 14.03 16.39
C GLN A 358 30.71 13.54 15.44
N ILE A 359 31.89 13.24 15.97
CA ILE A 359 33.07 12.85 15.16
C ILE A 359 33.33 11.36 15.36
N ASN A 360 33.47 10.62 14.27
CA ASN A 360 33.80 9.18 14.19
C ASN A 360 32.81 8.22 14.91
N SER A 361 31.65 8.71 15.35
CA SER A 361 30.58 7.91 15.94
C SER A 361 29.22 8.60 15.81
N THR A 362 28.15 7.84 16.06
CA THR A 362 26.77 8.34 16.25
C THR A 362 26.20 8.02 17.63
N SER A 363 26.88 7.16 18.41
CA SER A 363 26.43 6.62 19.71
C SER A 363 27.06 7.29 20.93
N GLY A 364 28.02 8.20 20.72
CA GLY A 364 28.62 9.01 21.79
C GLY A 364 27.80 10.25 22.15
N THR A 365 28.42 11.15 22.91
CA THR A 365 27.84 12.47 23.22
C THR A 365 27.81 13.34 21.97
N TRP A 366 26.61 13.80 21.59
CA TRP A 366 26.46 14.81 20.55
C TRP A 366 26.90 16.18 21.06
N LEU A 367 27.66 16.89 20.23
CA LEU A 367 28.39 18.11 20.56
C LEU A 367 27.65 19.36 20.06
N GLY A 368 27.83 20.44 20.83
CA GLY A 368 27.35 21.77 20.51
C GLY A 368 28.13 22.85 21.28
N THR A 369 27.68 24.09 21.19
CA THR A 369 28.27 25.24 21.92
C THR A 369 27.33 25.81 23.00
N SER A 370 26.06 25.42 22.98
CA SER A 370 25.02 25.77 23.96
C SER A 370 24.43 24.49 24.57
N THR A 371 23.97 24.55 25.82
CA THR A 371 23.31 23.43 26.50
C THR A 371 22.00 23.91 27.11
N ASP A 372 20.87 23.44 26.55
CA ASP A 372 19.51 23.74 27.02
C ASP A 372 18.55 22.60 26.60
N LEU A 373 17.38 22.51 27.21
CA LEU A 373 16.32 21.53 26.89
C LEU A 373 16.79 20.05 26.84
N GLY A 374 17.83 19.72 27.63
CA GLY A 374 18.48 18.40 27.63
C GLY A 374 19.46 18.13 26.47
N LEU A 375 19.76 19.11 25.63
CA LEU A 375 20.55 18.98 24.40
C LEU A 375 21.79 19.89 24.41
N ASN A 376 22.91 19.40 23.86
CA ASN A 376 24.05 20.24 23.47
C ASN A 376 23.93 20.59 21.98
N TYR A 377 23.77 21.85 21.61
CA TYR A 377 23.52 22.25 20.21
C TYR A 377 24.32 23.49 19.80
N ILE A 378 24.40 23.73 18.49
CA ILE A 378 24.82 24.97 17.86
C ILE A 378 23.54 25.63 17.32
N ALA A 379 23.31 26.90 17.65
CA ALA A 379 22.09 27.61 17.27
C ALA A 379 21.95 27.73 15.74
N THR A 380 20.71 27.70 15.24
CA THR A 380 20.39 27.72 13.80
C THR A 380 21.01 28.91 13.03
N GLY A 381 21.27 30.05 13.69
CA GLY A 381 21.93 31.22 13.08
C GLY A 381 23.44 31.07 12.83
N SER A 382 24.10 30.02 13.32
CA SER A 382 25.54 29.81 13.13
C SER A 382 25.82 28.98 11.87
N ALA A 383 26.18 29.68 10.79
CA ALA A 383 26.46 29.07 9.49
C ALA A 383 27.79 28.30 9.40
N THR A 384 28.77 28.56 10.29
CA THR A 384 30.09 27.90 10.23
C THR A 384 30.58 27.58 11.64
N ARG A 385 31.27 26.45 11.77
CA ARG A 385 31.93 25.99 13.01
C ARG A 385 33.35 25.55 12.68
N THR A 386 34.32 26.22 13.29
CA THR A 386 35.71 25.75 13.39
C THR A 386 35.84 24.87 14.63
N LEU A 387 36.57 23.76 14.49
CA LEU A 387 36.84 22.82 15.59
C LEU A 387 37.89 23.37 16.56
N THR A 388 37.99 22.76 17.73
CA THR A 388 38.93 23.14 18.79
C THR A 388 39.56 21.91 19.41
N THR A 389 40.87 21.95 19.68
CA THR A 389 41.59 20.81 20.29
C THR A 389 40.98 20.37 21.63
N ASN A 390 40.46 21.32 22.42
CA ASN A 390 39.86 21.05 23.73
C ASN A 390 38.53 20.28 23.69
N GLN A 391 37.67 20.53 22.69
CA GLN A 391 36.36 19.89 22.57
C GLN A 391 36.40 18.68 21.63
N ASP A 392 37.14 18.80 20.54
CA ASP A 392 37.03 17.92 19.37
C ASP A 392 38.27 17.02 19.19
N GLY A 393 39.44 17.46 19.67
CA GLY A 393 40.73 16.82 19.40
C GLY A 393 40.82 15.37 19.90
N ALA A 394 40.16 15.03 21.01
CA ALA A 394 40.11 13.67 21.52
C ALA A 394 39.33 12.68 20.63
N SER A 395 38.54 13.18 19.66
CA SER A 395 37.78 12.37 18.71
C SER A 395 38.39 12.36 17.30
N ILE A 396 39.40 13.20 17.04
CA ILE A 396 40.15 13.22 15.78
C ILE A 396 41.22 12.13 15.78
N VAL A 397 41.32 11.39 14.68
CA VAL A 397 42.34 10.36 14.44
C VAL A 397 43.09 10.65 13.14
N ASN A 398 44.29 10.09 12.99
CA ASN A 398 45.03 10.18 11.73
C ASN A 398 44.28 9.44 10.61
N GLY A 399 44.19 10.05 9.44
CA GLY A 399 43.38 9.57 8.32
C GLY A 399 42.07 10.33 8.13
N THR A 400 41.07 9.64 7.59
CA THR A 400 39.75 10.22 7.30
C THR A 400 38.87 10.18 8.55
N ASN A 401 38.38 11.35 8.98
CA ASN A 401 37.44 11.50 10.08
C ASN A 401 36.05 11.78 9.53
N VAL A 402 35.04 11.02 9.95
CA VAL A 402 33.65 11.23 9.54
C VAL A 402 32.93 12.06 10.58
N VAL A 403 32.42 13.22 10.20
CA VAL A 403 31.58 14.06 11.06
C VAL A 403 30.12 13.80 10.71
N TYR A 404 29.30 13.45 11.70
CA TYR A 404 27.87 13.19 11.61
C TYR A 404 27.08 14.39 12.11
N PHE A 405 25.95 14.69 11.47
CA PHE A 405 25.17 15.92 11.69
C PHE A 405 23.67 15.63 11.77
N ARG A 406 22.99 16.22 12.77
CA ARG A 406 21.52 16.14 12.93
C ARG A 406 20.93 17.46 13.43
N THR A 407 19.66 17.70 13.12
CA THR A 407 18.90 18.89 13.53
C THR A 407 18.14 18.63 14.83
N ALA A 408 17.98 19.68 15.64
CA ALA A 408 17.13 19.73 16.83
C ALA A 408 16.12 20.90 16.72
N ASP A 409 14.92 20.71 17.25
CA ASP A 409 13.87 21.73 17.33
C ASP A 409 13.71 22.29 18.76
N TYR A 410 12.77 23.22 18.96
CA TYR A 410 12.49 23.80 20.28
C TYR A 410 11.69 22.89 21.23
N ALA A 411 11.14 21.78 20.74
CA ALA A 411 10.46 20.75 21.55
C ALA A 411 11.41 19.59 21.97
N SER A 412 12.70 19.70 21.62
CA SER A 412 13.75 18.68 21.77
C SER A 412 13.53 17.39 20.95
N ASN A 413 12.79 17.45 19.85
CA ASN A 413 12.85 16.39 18.85
C ASN A 413 14.13 16.48 18.03
N LEU A 414 14.55 15.31 17.53
CA LEU A 414 15.77 15.15 16.75
C LEU A 414 15.42 14.59 15.38
N SER A 415 16.03 15.15 14.33
CA SER A 415 15.86 14.65 12.97
C SER A 415 16.21 13.17 12.89
N SER A 416 15.46 12.40 12.10
CA SER A 416 15.61 10.95 11.97
C SER A 416 17.05 10.52 11.65
N ASP A 417 17.51 9.40 12.22
CA ASP A 417 18.85 8.85 11.97
C ASP A 417 19.09 8.55 10.48
N ALA A 418 18.04 8.15 9.75
CA ALA A 418 18.07 7.97 8.29
C ALA A 418 18.31 9.28 7.51
N THR A 419 18.18 10.43 8.17
CA THR A 419 18.45 11.76 7.62
C THR A 419 19.76 12.37 8.13
N ILE A 420 20.55 11.66 8.96
CA ILE A 420 21.89 12.14 9.36
C ILE A 420 22.69 12.48 8.10
N ARG A 421 23.34 13.64 8.14
CA ARG A 421 24.30 14.05 7.10
C ARG A 421 25.71 13.80 7.59
N THR A 422 26.60 13.55 6.66
CA THR A 422 28.01 13.34 6.94
C THR A 422 28.89 14.19 6.05
N CYS A 423 30.09 14.46 6.55
CA CYS A 423 31.20 14.91 5.72
C CYS A 423 32.50 14.29 6.24
N ASN A 424 33.55 14.39 5.44
CA ASN A 424 34.86 13.85 5.77
C ASN A 424 35.86 14.99 5.98
N LEU A 425 36.62 14.93 7.07
CA LEU A 425 37.78 15.76 7.35
C LEU A 425 39.04 14.89 7.34
N GLN A 426 40.03 15.21 6.50
CA GLN A 426 41.27 14.45 6.45
C GLN A 426 42.30 15.05 7.42
N PHE A 427 42.86 14.23 8.30
CA PHE A 427 43.95 14.61 9.18
C PHE A 427 45.22 13.85 8.78
N GLY A 428 46.34 14.55 8.61
CA GLY A 428 47.63 13.96 8.23
C GLY A 428 48.54 13.59 9.41
N GLY A 429 48.29 14.21 10.57
CA GLY A 429 49.17 14.20 11.73
C GLY A 429 49.36 15.62 12.26
N GLU A 430 49.72 15.77 13.54
CA GLU A 430 49.93 17.08 14.18
C GLU A 430 51.16 17.79 13.61
N ALA A 431 51.00 19.05 13.20
CA ALA A 431 52.07 19.92 12.71
C ALA A 431 52.98 20.41 13.84
N PRO A 432 54.23 20.81 13.54
CA PRO A 432 55.09 21.45 14.52
C PRO A 432 54.42 22.68 15.16
N SER A 433 54.63 22.85 16.46
CA SER A 433 54.06 23.96 17.25
C SER A 433 55.15 24.67 18.05
N PHE A 434 55.04 25.99 18.17
CA PHE A 434 55.90 26.80 19.04
C PHE A 434 55.36 26.80 20.48
N ALA A 435 56.20 27.17 21.45
CA ALA A 435 55.73 27.26 22.83
C ALA A 435 54.79 28.46 23.02
N ASN A 436 53.89 28.37 24.00
CA ASN A 436 52.93 29.42 24.30
C ASN A 436 53.64 30.77 24.60
N ASN A 437 53.20 31.83 23.92
CA ASN A 437 53.76 33.19 23.95
C ASN A 437 55.11 33.40 23.24
N GLU A 438 55.59 32.45 22.44
CA GLU A 438 56.75 32.72 21.58
C GLU A 438 56.42 33.70 20.44
N THR A 439 57.40 34.53 20.09
CA THR A 439 57.28 35.60 19.10
C THR A 439 58.53 35.68 18.25
N VAL A 440 58.40 36.14 17.00
CA VAL A 440 59.54 36.44 16.14
C VAL A 440 60.25 37.69 16.67
N THR A 441 61.56 37.58 16.92
CA THR A 441 62.39 38.72 17.29
C THR A 441 62.90 39.41 16.03
N VAL A 442 62.76 40.74 15.95
CA VAL A 442 63.23 41.54 14.82
C VAL A 442 64.26 42.55 15.31
N THR A 443 65.44 42.55 14.67
CA THR A 443 66.58 43.40 15.07
C THR A 443 67.08 44.25 13.91
N PRO A 444 67.14 45.59 14.04
CA PRO A 444 66.58 46.39 15.14
C PRO A 444 65.04 46.38 15.11
N SER A 445 64.38 46.64 16.24
CA SER A 445 62.90 46.75 16.27
C SER A 445 62.37 48.02 15.58
N SER A 446 63.25 48.97 15.26
CA SER A 446 62.95 50.16 14.45
C SER A 446 64.18 50.57 13.63
N SER A 447 63.98 50.94 12.36
CA SER A 447 65.03 51.46 11.47
C SER A 447 64.49 52.57 10.56
N THR A 448 65.36 53.43 10.02
CA THR A 448 65.02 54.38 8.94
C THR A 448 65.22 53.78 7.55
N THR A 449 65.93 52.65 7.43
CA THR A 449 66.15 51.92 6.18
C THR A 449 65.62 50.49 6.31
N ASN A 450 65.17 49.90 5.20
CA ASN A 450 64.75 48.50 5.18
C ASN A 450 65.97 47.57 5.28
N SER A 451 66.40 47.30 6.51
CA SER A 451 67.48 46.37 6.85
C SER A 451 67.19 45.79 8.24
N PHE A 452 66.70 44.56 8.27
CA PHE A 452 66.24 43.89 9.48
C PHE A 452 66.72 42.43 9.49
N ALA A 453 67.16 41.97 10.65
CA ALA A 453 67.42 40.56 10.94
C ALA A 453 66.23 39.96 11.70
N LEU A 454 65.99 38.66 11.48
CA LEU A 454 64.91 37.90 12.11
C LEU A 454 65.50 36.76 12.94
N SER A 455 64.89 36.41 14.08
CA SER A 455 65.18 35.18 14.81
C SER A 455 63.98 34.65 15.59
N TRP A 456 63.93 33.34 15.80
CA TRP A 456 62.84 32.66 16.51
C TRP A 456 63.33 31.39 17.24
N SER A 457 62.52 30.89 18.18
CA SER A 457 62.72 29.59 18.83
C SER A 457 62.44 28.43 17.88
N ALA A 458 63.00 27.25 18.17
CA ALA A 458 62.66 26.03 17.43
C ALA A 458 61.23 25.57 17.73
N ALA A 459 60.45 25.27 16.69
CA ALA A 459 59.17 24.59 16.83
C ALA A 459 59.38 23.14 17.30
N THR A 460 58.44 22.63 18.10
CA THR A 460 58.39 21.25 18.58
C THR A 460 57.58 20.41 17.58
N PRO A 461 58.20 19.45 16.87
CA PRO A 461 57.48 18.51 16.01
C PRO A 461 56.80 17.40 16.81
N THR A 462 55.88 16.68 16.18
CA THR A 462 55.25 15.49 16.73
C THR A 462 56.28 14.38 16.98
N PHE A 463 56.06 13.56 18.01
CA PHE A 463 57.00 12.49 18.38
C PHE A 463 57.31 11.55 17.20
N GLY A 464 58.59 11.49 16.83
CA GLY A 464 59.08 10.69 15.70
C GLY A 464 59.33 11.47 14.41
N GLN A 465 58.89 12.73 14.33
CA GLN A 465 59.11 13.64 13.19
C GLN A 465 60.20 14.68 13.51
N SER A 466 60.66 15.39 12.48
CA SER A 466 61.61 16.51 12.60
C SER A 466 61.16 17.71 11.77
N VAL A 467 61.47 18.94 12.22
CA VAL A 467 61.15 20.15 11.43
C VAL A 467 62.03 20.17 10.18
N SER A 468 61.41 20.17 9.00
CA SER A 468 62.10 20.17 7.71
C SER A 468 62.37 21.60 7.21
N HIS A 469 61.39 22.50 7.36
CA HIS A 469 61.47 23.87 6.86
C HIS A 469 60.75 24.87 7.78
N TYR A 470 61.31 26.06 7.93
CA TYR A 470 60.64 27.26 8.43
C TYR A 470 60.35 28.19 7.25
N TYR A 471 59.13 28.70 7.17
CA TYR A 471 58.76 29.76 6.23
C TYR A 471 58.47 31.04 6.98
N TYR A 472 58.89 32.17 6.44
CA TYR A 472 58.52 33.49 6.94
C TYR A 472 57.84 34.34 5.87
N MET A 473 56.93 35.22 6.31
CA MET A 473 56.20 36.13 5.43
C MET A 473 55.93 37.46 6.14
N VAL A 474 55.99 38.57 5.39
CA VAL A 474 55.87 39.94 5.94
C VAL A 474 54.58 40.60 5.46
N ASN A 475 53.83 41.16 6.41
CA ASN A 475 52.53 41.82 6.22
C ASN A 475 51.53 40.95 5.41
N THR A 476 51.58 39.62 5.59
CA THR A 476 50.71 38.65 4.94
C THR A 476 50.59 37.45 5.87
N LEU A 477 49.37 36.97 6.09
CA LEU A 477 49.12 35.82 6.95
C LEU A 477 49.61 34.52 6.28
N PRO A 478 50.00 33.50 7.05
CA PRO A 478 50.24 32.17 6.50
C PRO A 478 49.01 31.62 5.76
N PRO A 479 49.17 30.98 4.60
CA PRO A 479 48.06 30.48 3.81
C PRO A 479 47.44 29.22 4.44
N SER A 480 46.19 28.92 4.08
CA SER A 480 45.45 27.77 4.63
C SER A 480 45.99 26.39 4.23
N THR A 481 46.88 26.29 3.24
CA THR A 481 47.43 25.01 2.77
C THR A 481 48.93 25.06 2.51
N LEU A 482 49.61 23.95 2.78
CA LEU A 482 51.03 23.79 2.47
C LEU A 482 51.32 23.95 0.97
N ALA A 483 50.43 23.45 0.11
CA ALA A 483 50.55 23.63 -1.33
C ALA A 483 50.59 25.12 -1.73
N THR A 484 49.77 25.97 -1.08
CA THR A 484 49.81 27.42 -1.31
C THR A 484 51.12 28.02 -0.79
N LEU A 485 51.57 27.62 0.40
CA LEU A 485 52.84 28.05 1.01
C LEU A 485 54.03 27.76 0.07
N GLN A 486 54.14 26.53 -0.43
CA GLN A 486 55.23 26.11 -1.32
C GLN A 486 55.10 26.68 -2.75
N SER A 487 53.90 27.10 -3.18
CA SER A 487 53.65 27.57 -4.55
C SER A 487 54.12 29.00 -4.85
N ASN A 488 54.58 29.77 -3.85
CA ASN A 488 54.94 31.19 -3.99
C ASN A 488 56.08 31.61 -3.03
N SER A 489 57.29 31.12 -3.32
CA SER A 489 58.55 31.44 -2.63
C SER A 489 58.84 32.94 -2.51
N SER A 490 58.24 33.77 -3.37
CA SER A 490 58.41 35.23 -3.38
C SER A 490 57.72 35.98 -2.23
N THR A 491 56.80 35.28 -1.56
CA THR A 491 55.85 35.77 -0.54
C THR A 491 55.94 34.95 0.73
N TYR A 492 56.09 33.63 0.58
CA TYR A 492 56.31 32.67 1.65
C TYR A 492 57.76 32.17 1.54
N ILE A 493 58.67 32.82 2.25
CA ILE A 493 60.10 32.67 2.01
C ILE A 493 60.61 31.49 2.82
N ASP A 494 61.12 30.49 2.12
CA ASP A 494 61.73 29.30 2.72
C ASP A 494 63.09 29.66 3.34
N ASN A 495 63.27 29.35 4.63
CA ASN A 495 64.50 29.54 5.38
C ASN A 495 65.20 28.21 5.71
N GLY A 496 64.73 27.08 5.15
CA GLY A 496 65.15 25.74 5.51
C GLY A 496 65.01 25.50 7.02
N THR A 497 65.98 24.83 7.63
CA THR A 497 66.00 24.58 9.09
C THR A 497 66.59 25.74 9.91
N SER A 498 66.92 26.88 9.29
CA SER A 498 67.53 28.01 10.01
C SER A 498 66.52 28.74 10.90
N LEU A 499 66.93 29.04 12.14
CA LEU A 499 66.16 29.79 13.15
C LEU A 499 66.40 31.31 13.07
N SER A 500 67.14 31.77 12.08
CA SER A 500 67.44 33.19 11.88
C SER A 500 67.59 33.57 10.41
N VAL A 501 67.40 34.85 10.12
CA VAL A 501 67.64 35.51 8.83
C VAL A 501 68.58 36.69 9.08
N ASP A 502 69.68 36.75 8.34
CA ASP A 502 70.65 37.85 8.44
C ASP A 502 70.06 39.19 8.03
N ALA A 503 70.64 40.29 8.55
CA ALA A 503 70.17 41.64 8.33
C ALA A 503 70.12 42.00 6.84
N SER A 504 68.90 42.10 6.31
CA SER A 504 68.64 42.24 4.87
C SER A 504 67.39 43.07 4.60
N ALA A 505 67.19 43.47 3.35
CA ALA A 505 65.97 44.17 2.94
C ALA A 505 64.82 43.17 2.80
N LEU A 506 63.85 43.24 3.71
CA LEU A 506 62.68 42.36 3.70
C LEU A 506 61.67 42.84 2.64
N PRO A 507 60.94 41.95 1.93
CA PRO A 507 59.90 42.37 0.99
C PRO A 507 58.64 42.85 1.71
N ASN A 508 57.78 43.57 0.99
CA ASN A 508 56.45 43.99 1.44
C ASN A 508 56.42 44.81 2.74
N VAL A 509 57.50 45.55 3.04
CA VAL A 509 57.63 46.44 4.20
C VAL A 509 57.14 47.84 3.85
N ASN A 510 56.26 48.38 4.68
CA ASN A 510 55.71 49.74 4.56
C ASN A 510 56.18 50.63 5.71
N LYS A 511 56.00 51.94 5.60
CA LYS A 511 56.24 52.90 6.67
C LYS A 511 55.32 52.62 7.87
N GLY A 512 55.86 52.79 9.08
CA GLY A 512 55.14 52.50 10.33
C GLY A 512 55.34 51.04 10.77
N THR A 513 54.34 50.49 11.46
CA THR A 513 54.39 49.14 12.03
C THR A 513 54.18 48.07 10.97
N ASN A 514 55.05 47.06 10.96
CA ASN A 514 55.01 45.89 10.11
C ASN A 514 54.99 44.63 10.98
N THR A 515 54.40 43.56 10.47
CA THR A 515 54.36 42.25 11.13
C THR A 515 55.04 41.19 10.27
N VAL A 516 55.93 40.41 10.86
CA VAL A 516 56.46 39.17 10.29
C VAL A 516 55.75 37.99 10.95
N TYR A 517 55.41 36.98 10.16
CA TYR A 517 54.90 35.69 10.62
C TYR A 517 55.91 34.61 10.28
N VAL A 518 56.02 33.59 11.14
CA VAL A 518 56.84 32.39 10.91
C VAL A 518 55.98 31.15 11.17
N VAL A 519 56.12 30.17 10.30
CA VAL A 519 55.50 28.84 10.38
C VAL A 519 56.55 27.75 10.17
N ALA A 520 56.28 26.56 10.69
CA ALA A 520 57.13 25.39 10.55
C ALA A 520 56.39 24.26 9.82
N VAL A 521 57.16 23.44 9.10
CA VAL A 521 56.70 22.24 8.38
C VAL A 521 57.61 21.08 8.78
N ASP A 522 57.05 19.89 9.04
CA ASP A 522 57.85 18.70 9.36
C ASP A 522 58.29 17.90 8.11
N ASP A 523 59.04 16.83 8.34
CA ASP A 523 59.50 15.86 7.33
C ASP A 523 58.39 14.94 6.78
N ALA A 524 57.20 14.95 7.39
CA ALA A 524 55.99 14.32 6.88
C ALA A 524 55.06 15.29 6.12
N ASN A 525 55.48 16.54 5.91
CA ASN A 525 54.70 17.62 5.28
C ASN A 525 53.46 18.06 6.09
N ASN A 526 53.48 17.90 7.41
CA ASN A 526 52.46 18.48 8.29
C ASN A 526 52.70 19.98 8.46
N TYR A 527 51.63 20.77 8.30
CA TYR A 527 51.66 22.22 8.32
C TYR A 527 50.35 22.78 8.88
N SER A 528 50.44 23.84 9.69
CA SER A 528 49.28 24.56 10.22
C SER A 528 49.54 26.09 10.20
N PRO A 529 48.68 26.91 9.57
CA PRO A 529 48.73 28.36 9.71
C PRO A 529 48.41 28.82 11.15
N SER A 530 47.58 28.06 11.88
CA SER A 530 47.23 28.35 13.28
C SER A 530 48.40 28.16 14.25
N ASN A 531 49.42 27.37 13.89
CA ASN A 531 50.66 27.23 14.65
C ASN A 531 51.69 28.34 14.35
N SER A 532 51.30 29.46 13.73
CA SER A 532 52.22 30.55 13.44
C SER A 532 52.57 31.39 14.67
N ILE A 533 53.83 31.82 14.74
CA ILE A 533 54.27 32.90 15.62
C ILE A 533 54.43 34.19 14.81
N SER A 534 54.38 35.34 15.49
CA SER A 534 54.57 36.64 14.84
C SER A 534 55.47 37.57 15.64
N GLY A 535 55.96 38.61 14.98
CA GLY A 535 56.75 39.69 15.58
C GLY A 535 56.49 41.00 14.86
N THR A 536 56.68 42.13 15.54
CA THR A 536 56.44 43.45 14.96
C THR A 536 57.70 44.33 14.97
N PHE A 537 57.82 45.19 13.97
CA PHE A 537 58.91 46.14 13.82
C PHE A 537 58.44 47.42 13.11
N THR A 538 59.21 48.50 13.22
CA THR A 538 58.85 49.81 12.66
C THR A 538 59.83 50.28 11.59
N LEU A 539 59.33 50.60 10.40
CA LEU A 539 60.12 51.29 9.37
C LEU A 539 59.78 52.78 9.35
N ASN A 540 60.77 53.61 9.64
CA ASN A 540 60.69 55.07 9.65
C ASN A 540 61.30 55.69 8.38
N SER A 541 61.15 55.03 7.22
CA SER A 541 61.68 55.54 5.95
C SER A 541 60.90 56.76 5.41
N THR A 542 61.53 57.51 4.51
CA THR A 542 60.92 58.52 3.65
C THR A 542 60.45 57.97 2.31
N ASP A 543 60.82 56.73 1.96
CA ASP A 543 60.42 56.03 0.74
C ASP A 543 58.90 55.78 0.68
N PRO A 544 58.28 55.70 -0.51
CA PRO A 544 56.85 55.37 -0.63
C PRO A 544 56.54 53.94 -0.17
N ASP A 545 55.32 53.71 0.34
CA ASP A 545 54.83 52.37 0.65
C ASP A 545 54.60 51.54 -0.61
N ASN A 546 54.48 50.22 -0.42
CA ASN A 546 53.99 49.32 -1.45
C ASN A 546 52.50 49.57 -1.74
N VAL A 547 52.06 49.27 -2.96
CA VAL A 547 50.63 49.27 -3.29
C VAL A 547 49.89 48.20 -2.50
N SER A 548 48.65 48.47 -2.11
CA SER A 548 47.80 47.52 -1.41
C SER A 548 46.79 46.86 -2.37
N ASN A 549 46.18 45.75 -1.99
CA ASN A 549 45.18 45.03 -2.80
C ASN A 549 45.63 44.74 -4.24
N LEU A 550 46.89 44.36 -4.44
CA LEU A 550 47.36 43.90 -5.75
C LEU A 550 46.60 42.63 -6.14
N VAL A 551 45.93 42.65 -7.29
CA VAL A 551 45.18 41.51 -7.85
C VAL A 551 45.51 41.39 -9.33
N GLY A 552 45.75 40.17 -9.80
CA GLY A 552 45.80 39.82 -11.22
C GLY A 552 44.53 39.11 -11.66
N SER A 553 43.97 39.50 -12.80
CA SER A 553 42.81 38.87 -13.44
C SER A 553 43.12 38.54 -14.90
N ASP A 554 42.59 37.42 -15.38
CA ASP A 554 42.74 37.02 -16.78
C ASP A 554 41.85 37.87 -17.70
N SER A 555 42.45 38.36 -18.78
CA SER A 555 41.82 39.18 -19.81
C SER A 555 42.12 38.67 -21.22
N SER A 556 42.59 37.42 -21.32
CA SER A 556 43.09 36.79 -22.54
C SER A 556 42.00 36.40 -23.55
N ILE A 557 42.35 36.49 -24.84
CA ILE A 557 41.49 36.10 -25.96
C ILE A 557 42.02 34.78 -26.51
N LYS A 558 41.43 33.67 -26.04
CA LYS A 558 41.88 32.29 -26.31
C LYS A 558 41.86 31.97 -27.81
N ALA A 559 40.83 32.43 -28.51
CA ALA A 559 40.67 32.28 -29.96
C ALA A 559 41.83 32.89 -30.79
N ASP A 560 42.39 34.01 -30.32
CA ASP A 560 43.49 34.73 -30.98
C ASP A 560 44.87 34.29 -30.46
N SER A 561 44.94 33.37 -29.49
CA SER A 561 46.16 33.05 -28.72
C SER A 561 46.83 34.29 -28.08
N LYS A 562 46.05 35.29 -27.67
CA LYS A 562 46.53 36.52 -27.02
C LYS A 562 46.33 36.42 -25.51
N TRP A 563 47.43 36.46 -24.76
CA TRP A 563 47.42 36.27 -23.31
C TRP A 563 47.61 37.60 -22.58
N TYR A 564 46.59 38.04 -21.85
CA TYR A 564 46.58 39.33 -21.16
C TYR A 564 46.31 39.15 -19.67
N VAL A 565 47.24 39.64 -18.83
CA VAL A 565 47.03 39.75 -17.39
C VAL A 565 46.72 41.20 -17.05
N THR A 566 45.50 41.46 -16.59
CA THR A 566 45.14 42.76 -16.03
C THR A 566 45.51 42.76 -14.55
N LEU A 567 46.44 43.64 -14.16
CA LEU A 567 46.80 43.92 -12.78
C LEU A 567 46.06 45.17 -12.30
N THR A 568 45.53 45.12 -11.08
CA THR A 568 44.89 46.24 -10.39
C THR A 568 45.40 46.34 -8.96
N TRP A 569 45.43 47.54 -8.39
CA TRP A 569 45.86 47.77 -7.01
C TRP A 569 45.26 49.06 -6.44
N THR A 570 45.38 49.24 -5.13
CA THR A 570 45.05 50.49 -4.42
C THR A 570 46.32 51.30 -4.18
N ALA A 571 46.20 52.63 -4.20
CA ALA A 571 47.32 53.53 -3.94
C ALA A 571 47.96 53.27 -2.56
N PRO A 572 49.28 53.49 -2.41
CA PRO A 572 49.96 53.36 -1.12
C PRO A 572 49.48 54.43 -0.12
N THR A 573 49.46 54.05 1.16
CA THR A 573 49.03 54.93 2.27
C THR A 573 49.97 56.13 2.43
N TYR A 574 51.29 55.88 2.46
CA TYR A 574 52.31 56.91 2.39
C TYR A 574 52.96 56.92 1.00
N GLN A 575 52.94 58.08 0.34
CA GLN A 575 53.27 58.21 -1.09
C GLN A 575 54.68 58.77 -1.37
N GLY A 576 55.49 59.02 -0.34
CA GLY A 576 56.79 59.69 -0.53
C GLY A 576 56.63 61.11 -1.07
N ALA A 577 57.54 61.53 -1.95
CA ALA A 577 57.59 62.87 -2.52
C ALA A 577 57.08 62.93 -3.98
N GLY A 578 56.11 63.80 -4.27
CA GLY A 578 55.65 64.08 -5.63
C GLY A 578 54.75 63.00 -6.23
N ASN A 579 54.71 62.91 -7.57
CA ASN A 579 53.82 62.00 -8.27
C ASN A 579 54.38 60.57 -8.31
N LEU A 580 53.50 59.58 -8.11
CA LEU A 580 53.85 58.16 -8.14
C LEU A 580 53.98 57.61 -9.56
N THR A 581 54.93 56.69 -9.72
CA THR A 581 55.04 55.76 -10.85
C THR A 581 55.12 54.34 -10.30
N TYR A 582 54.22 53.46 -10.74
CA TYR A 582 54.23 52.05 -10.40
C TYR A 582 55.07 51.29 -11.42
N LEU A 583 56.05 50.51 -10.97
CA LEU A 583 56.90 49.66 -11.82
C LEU A 583 56.41 48.21 -11.71
N ILE A 584 56.05 47.61 -12.85
CA ILE A 584 55.49 46.26 -12.89
C ILE A 584 56.61 45.29 -13.24
N TYR A 585 56.82 44.31 -12.36
CA TYR A 585 57.81 43.24 -12.53
C TYR A 585 57.12 41.89 -12.68
N ARG A 586 57.59 41.08 -13.63
CA ARG A 586 57.11 39.72 -13.91
C ARG A 586 58.22 38.69 -13.73
N SER A 587 57.84 37.51 -13.29
CA SER A 587 58.68 36.30 -13.17
C SER A 587 57.90 35.07 -13.66
N THR A 588 58.62 34.06 -14.15
CA THR A 588 58.09 32.71 -14.48
C THR A 588 58.44 31.65 -13.42
N ASP A 589 59.44 31.91 -12.57
CA ASP A 589 59.96 30.98 -11.56
C ASP A 589 59.58 31.36 -10.11
N GLY A 590 59.03 32.57 -9.91
CA GLY A 590 58.71 33.14 -8.60
C GLY A 590 59.90 33.78 -7.89
N ASN A 591 61.12 33.73 -8.44
CA ASN A 591 62.34 34.18 -7.77
C ASN A 591 63.04 35.29 -8.58
N THR A 592 63.18 35.08 -9.88
CA THR A 592 63.87 35.99 -10.81
C THR A 592 62.87 36.94 -11.46
N PHE A 593 62.82 38.18 -10.97
CA PHE A 593 61.89 39.20 -11.47
C PHE A 593 62.54 40.16 -12.47
N SER A 594 61.82 40.48 -13.54
CA SER A 594 62.22 41.45 -14.58
C SER A 594 61.14 42.50 -14.78
N GLN A 595 61.51 43.76 -15.00
CA GLN A 595 60.52 44.82 -15.25
C GLN A 595 59.89 44.63 -16.63
N VAL A 596 58.56 44.56 -16.69
CA VAL A 596 57.80 44.44 -17.95
C VAL A 596 57.08 45.72 -18.36
N GLY A 597 56.90 46.66 -17.43
CA GLY A 597 56.28 47.95 -17.72
C GLY A 597 56.25 48.90 -16.54
N SER A 598 55.49 49.99 -16.71
CA SER A 598 55.21 50.96 -15.66
C SER A 598 53.87 51.66 -15.92
N SER A 599 53.20 52.13 -14.89
CA SER A 599 51.94 52.86 -14.96
C SER A 599 51.94 54.03 -13.98
N SER A 600 51.28 55.13 -14.33
CA SER A 600 50.91 56.21 -13.39
C SER A 600 49.49 56.04 -12.83
N GLY A 601 48.72 55.09 -13.37
CA GLY A 601 47.39 54.72 -12.88
C GLY A 601 47.40 53.49 -11.98
N LEU A 602 46.24 53.16 -11.41
CA LEU A 602 46.04 52.05 -10.46
C LEU A 602 45.83 50.68 -11.14
N SER A 603 46.21 50.57 -12.41
CA SER A 603 46.11 49.34 -13.18
C SER A 603 47.18 49.28 -14.28
N TYR A 604 47.46 48.07 -14.76
CA TYR A 604 48.32 47.78 -15.90
C TYR A 604 47.87 46.49 -16.58
N VAL A 605 47.90 46.45 -17.92
CA VAL A 605 47.62 45.22 -18.68
C VAL A 605 48.94 44.71 -19.25
N ASP A 606 49.39 43.56 -18.77
CA ASP A 606 50.56 42.89 -19.31
C ASP A 606 50.18 41.99 -20.50
N ASN A 607 51.01 42.01 -21.55
CA ASN A 607 50.92 41.10 -22.68
C ASN A 607 51.85 39.91 -22.42
N ALA A 608 51.28 38.83 -21.88
CA ALA A 608 52.00 37.62 -21.53
C ALA A 608 52.38 36.83 -22.81
N PRO A 609 53.60 36.26 -22.91
CA PRO A 609 54.01 35.50 -24.09
C PRO A 609 53.19 34.24 -24.38
N SER A 610 52.65 33.58 -23.35
CA SER A 610 51.92 32.31 -23.47
C SER A 610 50.97 32.08 -22.28
N SER A 611 50.10 31.07 -22.39
CA SER A 611 49.34 30.54 -21.24
C SER A 611 50.28 29.75 -20.32
N ALA A 612 50.93 30.43 -19.38
CA ALA A 612 51.82 29.86 -18.38
C ALA A 612 51.65 30.57 -17.02
N LYS A 613 52.09 29.94 -15.91
CA LYS A 613 52.03 30.59 -14.59
C LYS A 613 53.07 31.72 -14.54
N TYR A 614 52.61 32.93 -14.22
CA TYR A 614 53.45 34.10 -13.97
C TYR A 614 53.25 34.63 -12.56
N TYR A 615 54.28 35.29 -12.03
CA TYR A 615 54.27 36.00 -10.75
C TYR A 615 54.52 37.49 -11.00
N TYR A 616 53.76 38.36 -10.34
CA TYR A 616 53.86 39.81 -10.52
C TYR A 616 54.10 40.54 -9.21
N LYS A 617 55.11 41.41 -9.18
CA LYS A 617 55.36 42.38 -8.12
C LYS A 617 55.18 43.79 -8.64
N VAL A 618 54.69 44.69 -7.80
CA VAL A 618 54.64 46.13 -8.08
C VAL A 618 55.56 46.84 -7.11
N TYR A 619 56.39 47.75 -7.64
CA TYR A 619 57.18 48.68 -6.84
C TYR A 619 56.58 50.08 -7.02
N THR A 620 56.28 50.77 -5.92
CA THR A 620 56.00 52.20 -5.97
C THR A 620 57.31 52.94 -6.09
N LYS A 621 57.40 53.86 -7.06
CA LYS A 621 58.47 54.84 -7.18
C LYS A 621 57.89 56.24 -7.05
N ASP A 622 58.48 57.09 -6.24
CA ASP A 622 58.04 58.48 -6.08
C ASP A 622 58.75 59.44 -7.07
N GLY A 623 58.38 60.72 -7.03
CA GLY A 623 58.96 61.78 -7.85
C GLY A 623 60.38 62.18 -7.45
N ALA A 624 60.87 61.78 -6.27
CA ALA A 624 62.28 61.90 -5.87
C ALA A 624 63.13 60.71 -6.34
N ASN A 625 62.52 59.68 -6.95
CA ASN A 625 63.10 58.39 -7.32
C ASN A 625 63.38 57.44 -6.14
N ALA A 626 62.75 57.64 -4.98
CA ALA A 626 62.73 56.62 -3.93
C ALA A 626 61.83 55.44 -4.34
N LEU A 627 62.19 54.23 -3.96
CA LEU A 627 61.44 53.00 -4.26
C LEU A 627 60.98 52.31 -2.98
N SER A 628 59.74 51.82 -2.98
CA SER A 628 59.22 50.87 -2.00
C SER A 628 60.00 49.55 -1.99
N SER A 629 59.88 48.72 -0.95
CA SER A 629 60.48 47.36 -0.90
C SER A 629 60.03 46.40 -2.01
N GLY A 630 58.93 46.71 -2.70
CA GLY A 630 58.22 45.80 -3.60
C GLY A 630 57.17 44.98 -2.84
N THR A 631 56.01 44.80 -3.46
CA THR A 631 54.93 43.96 -2.91
C THR A 631 55.35 42.50 -2.77
N ASN A 632 54.60 41.74 -1.97
CA ASN A 632 54.46 40.30 -2.18
C ASN A 632 53.92 40.03 -3.60
N ALA A 633 54.28 38.90 -4.22
CA ALA A 633 53.88 38.64 -5.60
C ALA A 633 52.53 37.94 -5.67
N VAL A 634 51.66 38.41 -6.56
CA VAL A 634 50.48 37.66 -6.99
C VAL A 634 50.86 36.71 -8.12
N SER A 635 50.27 35.51 -8.17
CA SER A 635 50.49 34.57 -9.27
C SER A 635 49.21 34.29 -10.05
N ILE A 636 49.31 34.21 -11.38
CA ILE A 636 48.19 33.91 -12.26
C ILE A 636 48.66 33.13 -13.49
N THR A 637 47.83 32.21 -13.96
CA THR A 637 47.96 31.56 -15.27
C THR A 637 46.85 32.10 -16.17
N PRO A 638 47.16 32.92 -17.19
CA PRO A 638 46.16 33.35 -18.16
C PRO A 638 45.79 32.17 -19.07
N THR A 639 44.58 31.62 -18.91
CA THR A 639 44.05 30.49 -19.69
C THR A 639 43.11 30.92 -20.80
N GLY A 640 42.62 32.17 -20.73
CA GLY A 640 41.67 32.79 -21.63
C GLY A 640 40.30 32.11 -21.68
N ARG A 641 39.41 32.75 -22.43
CA ARG A 641 38.09 32.23 -22.76
C ARG A 641 37.79 32.39 -24.25
N TYR A 642 36.95 31.52 -24.79
CA TYR A 642 36.22 31.78 -26.02
C TYR A 642 35.06 32.76 -25.77
N THR A 643 34.70 33.54 -26.79
CA THR A 643 33.64 34.58 -26.74
C THR A 643 32.59 34.42 -27.85
N THR A 644 32.68 33.33 -28.60
CA THR A 644 31.78 32.91 -29.68
C THR A 644 31.55 31.42 -29.50
N ALA A 645 30.44 30.85 -29.99
CA ALA A 645 30.20 29.41 -29.88
C ALA A 645 31.16 28.57 -30.75
N PRO A 646 31.34 27.26 -30.47
CA PRO A 646 31.95 26.33 -31.41
C PRO A 646 31.15 26.31 -32.72
N THR A 647 31.82 26.28 -33.87
CA THR A 647 31.13 26.14 -35.15
C THR A 647 30.85 24.67 -35.44
N LEU A 648 29.74 24.40 -36.12
CA LEU A 648 29.37 23.05 -36.55
C LEU A 648 30.33 22.57 -37.67
N SER A 649 31.13 21.54 -37.39
CA SER A 649 32.08 20.93 -38.33
C SER A 649 31.41 19.92 -39.27
N SER A 650 30.41 19.18 -38.78
CA SER A 650 29.61 18.27 -39.61
C SER A 650 28.24 17.95 -38.98
N GLY A 651 27.29 17.53 -39.82
CA GLY A 651 25.95 17.11 -39.38
C GLY A 651 24.97 18.28 -39.14
N PRO A 652 23.97 18.12 -38.26
CA PRO A 652 23.62 16.89 -37.57
C PRO A 652 22.89 15.91 -38.50
N GLY A 653 23.13 14.61 -38.31
CA GLY A 653 22.54 13.53 -39.08
C GLY A 653 21.87 12.48 -38.19
N ALA A 654 20.68 12.05 -38.61
CA ALA A 654 19.96 10.94 -37.97
C ALA A 654 20.41 9.60 -38.59
N SER A 655 20.60 8.60 -37.74
CA SER A 655 21.09 7.26 -38.09
C SER A 655 20.50 6.21 -37.15
N SER A 656 20.64 4.92 -37.46
CA SER A 656 20.07 3.82 -36.66
C SER A 656 18.59 4.04 -36.29
N ILE A 657 17.81 4.52 -37.27
CA ILE A 657 16.40 4.84 -37.10
C ILE A 657 15.60 3.54 -37.14
N THR A 658 14.76 3.34 -36.13
CA THR A 658 13.93 2.14 -35.95
C THR A 658 12.47 2.56 -35.69
N THR A 659 11.62 1.68 -35.14
CA THR A 659 10.22 2.02 -34.83
C THR A 659 10.14 2.94 -33.61
N LYS A 660 11.03 2.79 -32.63
CA LYS A 660 10.99 3.52 -31.34
C LYS A 660 12.27 4.28 -30.98
N LYS A 661 13.30 4.29 -31.84
CA LYS A 661 14.61 4.90 -31.57
C LYS A 661 15.23 5.57 -32.79
N ALA A 662 16.17 6.49 -32.54
CA ALA A 662 17.08 7.05 -33.53
C ALA A 662 18.36 7.58 -32.85
N LYS A 663 19.46 7.69 -33.60
CA LYS A 663 20.71 8.30 -33.14
C LYS A 663 21.03 9.56 -33.93
N ILE A 664 21.18 10.69 -33.24
CA ILE A 664 21.59 11.97 -33.82
C ILE A 664 23.10 12.14 -33.59
N LYS A 665 23.85 12.41 -34.67
CA LYS A 665 25.30 12.60 -34.64
C LYS A 665 25.71 13.90 -35.31
N TRP A 666 26.69 14.60 -34.73
CA TRP A 666 27.30 15.79 -35.31
C TRP A 666 28.72 15.98 -34.78
N SER A 667 29.50 16.90 -35.38
CA SER A 667 30.78 17.31 -34.80
C SER A 667 30.94 18.83 -34.80
N THR A 668 31.67 19.36 -33.83
CA THR A 668 31.92 20.80 -33.64
C THR A 668 33.42 21.10 -33.77
N SER A 669 33.79 22.39 -33.83
CA SER A 669 35.18 22.82 -34.05
C SER A 669 36.08 22.69 -32.81
N ARG A 670 35.52 22.45 -31.63
CA ARG A 670 36.20 22.26 -30.34
C ARG A 670 35.25 21.61 -29.33
N GLY A 671 35.78 21.11 -28.22
CA GLY A 671 35.01 20.47 -27.15
C GLY A 671 33.79 21.29 -26.72
N SER A 672 32.62 20.66 -26.70
CA SER A 672 31.37 21.20 -26.16
C SER A 672 30.46 20.08 -25.67
N ASP A 673 29.42 20.43 -24.90
CA ASP A 673 28.38 19.48 -24.51
C ASP A 673 27.52 19.05 -25.71
N SER A 674 26.67 18.04 -25.50
CA SER A 674 25.80 17.49 -26.53
C SER A 674 24.35 17.59 -26.10
N LYS A 675 23.48 18.22 -26.88
CA LYS A 675 22.04 18.30 -26.59
C LYS A 675 21.21 18.23 -27.86
N VAL A 676 20.04 17.59 -27.80
CA VAL A 676 19.10 17.54 -28.93
C VAL A 676 17.72 18.00 -28.50
N ALA A 677 17.22 19.06 -29.15
CA ALA A 677 15.81 19.42 -29.14
C ALA A 677 15.11 18.58 -30.22
N TYR A 678 13.99 17.94 -29.91
CA TYR A 678 13.21 17.19 -30.90
C TYR A 678 11.71 17.20 -30.61
N GLY A 679 10.88 17.04 -31.64
CA GLY A 679 9.41 17.03 -31.54
C GLY A 679 8.75 16.53 -32.82
N THR A 680 7.44 16.30 -32.81
CA THR A 680 6.68 15.80 -33.97
C THR A 680 6.18 16.91 -34.91
N SER A 681 6.38 18.17 -34.55
CA SER A 681 6.00 19.35 -35.33
C SER A 681 7.19 20.26 -35.56
N LYS A 682 7.22 20.91 -36.73
CA LYS A 682 8.27 21.84 -37.11
C LYS A 682 8.34 23.02 -36.13
N ASP A 683 9.55 23.43 -35.75
CA ASP A 683 9.81 24.55 -34.82
C ASP A 683 9.14 24.39 -33.43
N SER A 684 8.70 23.18 -33.07
CA SER A 684 7.94 22.88 -31.85
C SER A 684 8.44 21.58 -31.21
N TYR A 685 9.40 21.72 -30.30
CA TYR A 685 10.08 20.60 -29.64
C TYR A 685 9.49 20.27 -28.27
N ASN A 686 9.79 19.05 -27.78
CA ASN A 686 9.48 18.62 -26.43
C ASN A 686 10.22 19.48 -25.39
N SER A 687 9.66 19.60 -24.18
CA SER A 687 10.30 20.32 -23.06
C SER A 687 11.57 19.63 -22.54
N GLU A 688 11.66 18.31 -22.70
CA GLU A 688 12.84 17.52 -22.37
C GLU A 688 13.75 17.37 -23.60
N GLU A 689 15.00 17.79 -23.44
CA GLU A 689 16.04 17.73 -24.48
C GLU A 689 17.16 16.78 -24.03
N PRO A 690 17.25 15.56 -24.57
CA PRO A 690 18.29 14.60 -24.20
C PRO A 690 19.70 15.16 -24.38
N SER A 691 20.53 15.02 -23.35
CA SER A 691 21.82 15.70 -23.25
C SER A 691 22.95 14.85 -22.64
N ASN A 692 24.18 15.20 -22.95
CA ASN A 692 25.41 14.71 -22.33
C ASN A 692 26.36 15.90 -22.10
N SER A 693 26.75 16.15 -20.85
CA SER A 693 27.59 17.29 -20.43
C SER A 693 29.09 17.12 -20.74
N SER A 694 29.50 15.96 -21.25
CA SER A 694 30.89 15.68 -21.62
C SER A 694 31.36 16.63 -22.73
N GLN A 695 32.48 17.32 -22.52
CA GLN A 695 33.06 18.24 -23.50
C GLN A 695 33.79 17.46 -24.60
N VAL A 696 33.13 17.28 -25.75
CA VAL A 696 33.61 16.46 -26.88
C VAL A 696 33.51 17.22 -28.20
N THR A 697 34.29 16.81 -29.20
CA THR A 697 34.19 17.32 -30.58
C THR A 697 33.23 16.51 -31.44
N ASP A 698 33.03 15.23 -31.11
CA ASP A 698 32.16 14.30 -31.82
C ASP A 698 31.02 13.89 -30.90
N HIS A 699 29.81 14.25 -31.28
CA HIS A 699 28.61 14.17 -30.45
C HIS A 699 27.70 13.04 -30.93
N GLU A 700 27.13 12.29 -29.99
CA GLU A 700 26.07 11.32 -30.24
C GLU A 700 25.00 11.42 -29.15
N ILE A 701 23.74 11.57 -29.56
CA ILE A 701 22.57 11.48 -28.68
C ILE A 701 21.63 10.40 -29.22
N SER A 702 21.24 9.46 -28.35
CA SER A 702 20.27 8.42 -28.67
C SER A 702 18.88 8.83 -28.19
N LEU A 703 17.95 8.97 -29.13
CA LEU A 703 16.53 9.20 -28.88
C LEU A 703 15.81 7.86 -28.72
N THR A 704 14.92 7.76 -27.74
CA THR A 704 14.15 6.54 -27.41
C THR A 704 12.70 6.88 -27.10
N GLY A 705 11.83 5.87 -27.05
CA GLY A 705 10.39 6.09 -26.76
C GLY A 705 9.62 6.75 -27.90
N LEU A 706 10.17 6.74 -29.13
CA LEU A 706 9.53 7.35 -30.30
C LEU A 706 8.28 6.56 -30.72
N THR A 707 7.35 7.25 -31.39
CA THR A 707 6.18 6.64 -32.03
C THR A 707 6.57 6.15 -33.42
N ALA A 708 6.15 4.94 -33.79
CA ALA A 708 6.41 4.36 -35.11
C ALA A 708 5.74 5.15 -36.25
N GLY A 709 6.29 5.06 -37.46
CA GLY A 709 5.80 5.73 -38.67
C GLY A 709 5.72 7.27 -38.60
N THR A 710 6.32 7.89 -37.58
CA THR A 710 6.18 9.32 -37.26
C THR A 710 7.41 10.11 -37.67
N THR A 711 7.19 11.29 -38.27
CA THR A 711 8.26 12.25 -38.56
C THR A 711 8.58 13.08 -37.32
N TYR A 712 9.86 13.13 -36.97
CA TYR A 712 10.40 13.97 -35.91
C TYR A 712 11.32 15.04 -36.51
N TYR A 713 11.12 16.28 -36.08
CA TYR A 713 11.97 17.43 -36.33
C TYR A 713 12.93 17.62 -35.15
N TYR A 714 14.17 18.01 -35.41
CA TYR A 714 15.19 18.16 -34.39
C TYR A 714 16.25 19.22 -34.71
N LYS A 715 16.84 19.78 -33.65
CA LYS A 715 18.05 20.61 -33.68
C LYS A 715 19.09 20.06 -32.73
N ALA A 716 20.35 20.04 -33.16
CA ALA A 716 21.48 19.86 -32.25
C ALA A 716 21.78 21.20 -31.58
N LYS A 717 22.11 21.16 -30.28
CA LYS A 717 22.55 22.28 -29.47
C LYS A 717 23.82 21.87 -28.70
N TRP A 718 24.71 22.81 -28.46
CA TRP A 718 25.98 22.56 -27.76
C TRP A 718 26.47 23.82 -27.05
N THR A 719 27.17 23.63 -25.93
CA THR A 719 27.73 24.67 -25.07
C THR A 719 29.17 24.30 -24.74
N ASP A 720 30.13 25.20 -24.95
CA ASP A 720 31.51 24.95 -24.53
C ASP A 720 31.77 25.28 -23.05
N GLU A 721 32.97 24.92 -22.57
CA GLU A 721 33.45 25.16 -21.20
C GLU A 721 33.39 26.64 -20.76
N ASP A 722 33.41 27.57 -21.72
CA ASP A 722 33.35 29.02 -21.52
C ASP A 722 31.89 29.55 -21.54
N GLY A 723 30.89 28.68 -21.72
CA GLY A 723 29.47 29.00 -21.72
C GLY A 723 28.89 29.48 -23.06
N ASN A 724 29.63 29.33 -24.16
CA ASN A 724 29.18 29.80 -25.47
C ASN A 724 28.29 28.77 -26.16
N THR A 725 27.01 29.10 -26.35
CA THR A 725 25.99 28.20 -26.91
C THR A 725 25.86 28.32 -28.44
N GLY A 726 25.88 27.19 -29.15
CA GLY A 726 25.52 27.09 -30.57
C GLY A 726 24.33 26.17 -30.81
N GLU A 727 23.65 26.36 -31.93
CA GLU A 727 22.60 25.44 -32.43
C GLU A 727 22.73 25.19 -33.93
N SER A 728 22.18 24.06 -34.39
CA SER A 728 22.11 23.72 -35.81
C SER A 728 20.84 24.27 -36.47
N GLU A 729 20.89 24.34 -37.80
CA GLU A 729 19.67 24.30 -38.62
C GLU A 729 18.80 23.08 -38.25
N GLU A 730 17.49 23.22 -38.41
CA GLU A 730 16.56 22.14 -38.15
C GLU A 730 16.69 21.03 -39.22
N LYS A 731 16.58 19.78 -38.77
CA LYS A 731 16.56 18.56 -39.59
C LYS A 731 15.38 17.69 -39.18
N SER A 732 15.06 16.69 -39.98
CA SER A 732 14.00 15.73 -39.68
C SER A 732 14.36 14.30 -40.05
N PHE A 733 13.74 13.33 -39.40
CA PHE A 733 13.77 11.92 -39.77
C PHE A 733 12.39 11.28 -39.54
N THR A 734 12.11 10.15 -40.17
CA THR A 734 10.86 9.39 -39.96
C THR A 734 11.20 8.02 -39.42
N THR A 735 10.62 7.63 -38.28
CA THR A 735 10.76 6.29 -37.69
C THR A 735 10.17 5.22 -38.62
N ALA A 736 10.67 3.99 -38.53
CA ALA A 736 10.11 2.86 -39.25
C ALA A 736 8.61 2.65 -38.92
N ALA A 737 7.83 2.16 -39.88
CA ALA A 737 6.41 1.89 -39.71
C ALA A 737 6.15 0.77 -38.67
N ALA A 738 4.96 0.77 -38.07
CA ALA A 738 4.56 -0.30 -37.17
C ALA A 738 4.27 -1.60 -37.94
N PRO A 739 4.62 -2.79 -37.40
CA PRO A 739 4.30 -4.09 -38.00
C PRO A 739 2.78 -4.27 -38.24
N THR A 740 2.40 -4.70 -39.44
CA THR A 740 0.98 -4.94 -39.80
C THR A 740 0.71 -6.41 -40.13
N VAL A 741 -0.53 -6.85 -39.86
CA VAL A 741 -1.08 -8.13 -40.32
C VAL A 741 -2.43 -7.89 -40.99
N HIS A 742 -2.71 -8.56 -42.10
CA HIS A 742 -3.99 -8.55 -42.81
C HIS A 742 -4.25 -9.89 -43.51
N ASP A 743 -5.39 -10.00 -44.18
CA ASP A 743 -5.86 -11.20 -44.89
C ASP A 743 -5.86 -12.48 -44.02
N VAL A 744 -6.14 -12.32 -42.73
CA VAL A 744 -6.17 -13.42 -41.76
C VAL A 744 -7.39 -14.30 -42.03
N VAL A 745 -7.16 -15.51 -42.54
CA VAL A 745 -8.21 -16.48 -42.86
C VAL A 745 -7.87 -17.88 -42.32
N THR A 746 -8.88 -18.60 -41.85
CA THR A 746 -8.74 -20.01 -41.46
C THR A 746 -9.17 -20.91 -42.62
N LYS A 747 -8.28 -21.79 -43.06
CA LYS A 747 -8.50 -22.79 -44.12
C LYS A 747 -8.31 -24.21 -43.57
N ASN A 748 -8.75 -25.20 -44.34
CA ASN A 748 -8.55 -26.63 -44.06
C ASN A 748 -8.89 -27.04 -42.62
N ILE A 749 -10.02 -26.56 -42.11
CA ILE A 749 -10.55 -26.92 -40.80
C ILE A 749 -10.93 -28.40 -40.81
N ALA A 750 -10.30 -29.18 -39.94
CA ALA A 750 -10.51 -30.62 -39.76
C ALA A 750 -11.09 -30.91 -38.36
N LEU A 751 -11.12 -32.19 -37.98
CA LEU A 751 -11.53 -32.62 -36.63
C LEU A 751 -10.55 -32.11 -35.56
N THR A 752 -9.24 -32.19 -35.81
CA THR A 752 -8.20 -31.91 -34.80
C THR A 752 -7.12 -30.93 -35.25
N SER A 753 -7.35 -30.22 -36.37
CA SER A 753 -6.42 -29.23 -36.91
C SER A 753 -7.11 -28.15 -37.73
N ALA A 754 -6.42 -27.04 -37.97
CA ALA A 754 -6.80 -25.99 -38.90
C ALA A 754 -5.53 -25.26 -39.40
N ILE A 755 -5.60 -24.60 -40.56
CA ILE A 755 -4.50 -23.78 -41.08
C ILE A 755 -4.90 -22.31 -41.01
N ILE A 756 -4.08 -21.48 -40.38
CA ILE A 756 -4.20 -20.02 -40.41
C ILE A 756 -3.31 -19.51 -41.54
N GLU A 757 -3.89 -18.79 -42.49
CA GLU A 757 -3.18 -18.04 -43.52
C GLU A 757 -3.29 -16.54 -43.20
N TYR A 758 -2.20 -15.80 -43.35
CA TYR A 758 -2.12 -14.38 -42.99
C TYR A 758 -0.97 -13.70 -43.73
N THR A 759 -1.12 -12.42 -44.07
CA THR A 759 -0.07 -11.59 -44.67
C THR A 759 0.49 -10.62 -43.65
N VAL A 760 1.82 -10.51 -43.55
CA VAL A 760 2.50 -9.53 -42.69
C VAL A 760 3.42 -8.62 -43.47
N LYS A 761 3.67 -7.44 -42.90
CA LYS A 761 4.63 -6.44 -43.38
C LYS A 761 5.31 -5.75 -42.20
N ASP A 762 6.56 -5.31 -42.40
CA ASP A 762 7.39 -4.66 -41.37
C ASP A 762 7.56 -5.51 -40.09
N THR A 763 7.33 -6.82 -40.20
CA THR A 763 7.25 -7.77 -39.09
C THR A 763 8.44 -8.73 -39.15
N SER A 764 9.28 -8.77 -38.11
CA SER A 764 10.40 -9.71 -38.00
C SER A 764 9.98 -11.09 -37.51
N LYS A 765 8.89 -11.16 -36.74
CA LYS A 765 8.38 -12.37 -36.11
C LYS A 765 6.90 -12.24 -35.76
N VAL A 766 6.21 -13.37 -35.78
CA VAL A 766 4.82 -13.52 -35.35
C VAL A 766 4.72 -14.54 -34.21
N LYS A 767 3.83 -14.27 -33.25
CA LYS A 767 3.31 -15.27 -32.30
C LYS A 767 1.82 -15.43 -32.49
N ILE A 768 1.39 -16.67 -32.73
CA ILE A 768 -0.02 -17.05 -32.79
C ILE A 768 -0.39 -17.69 -31.46
N TYR A 769 -1.14 -16.97 -30.65
CA TYR A 769 -1.74 -17.48 -29.42
C TYR A 769 -3.10 -18.07 -29.76
N TYR A 770 -3.44 -19.26 -29.27
CA TYR A 770 -4.71 -19.94 -29.57
C TYR A 770 -5.26 -20.71 -28.37
N GLY A 771 -6.58 -20.93 -28.30
CA GLY A 771 -7.20 -21.72 -27.23
C GLY A 771 -8.73 -21.73 -27.29
N THR A 772 -9.37 -22.50 -26.44
CA THR A 772 -10.85 -22.59 -26.36
C THR A 772 -11.49 -21.36 -25.69
N THR A 773 -10.68 -20.46 -25.14
CA THR A 773 -11.07 -19.18 -24.54
C THR A 773 -10.14 -18.07 -25.00
N THR A 774 -10.53 -16.81 -24.80
CA THR A 774 -9.72 -15.63 -25.11
C THR A 774 -8.55 -15.39 -24.15
N SER A 775 -8.37 -16.23 -23.12
CA SER A 775 -7.13 -16.29 -22.35
C SER A 775 -6.00 -16.96 -23.13
N PHE A 776 -6.35 -17.74 -24.17
CA PHE A 776 -5.48 -18.62 -24.94
C PHE A 776 -4.75 -19.67 -24.06
N GLY A 777 -4.05 -20.62 -24.69
CA GLY A 777 -3.35 -21.69 -23.98
C GLY A 777 -2.29 -22.41 -24.80
N GLY A 778 -2.44 -22.43 -26.13
CA GLY A 778 -1.40 -22.80 -27.07
C GLY A 778 -0.68 -21.58 -27.67
N LEU A 779 0.55 -21.79 -28.12
CA LEU A 779 1.39 -20.80 -28.79
C LEU A 779 2.14 -21.46 -29.96
N LYS A 780 2.19 -20.79 -31.12
CA LYS A 780 3.15 -21.06 -32.20
C LYS A 780 3.95 -19.76 -32.46
N GLU A 781 5.26 -19.89 -32.69
CA GLU A 781 6.15 -18.76 -33.02
C GLU A 781 6.76 -18.96 -34.41
N ILE A 782 6.73 -17.92 -35.24
CA ILE A 782 7.11 -17.96 -36.66
C ILE A 782 7.98 -16.73 -36.96
N SER A 783 9.24 -16.94 -37.36
CA SER A 783 10.08 -15.87 -37.89
C SER A 783 9.60 -15.45 -39.28
N THR A 784 9.50 -14.15 -39.53
CA THR A 784 8.96 -13.58 -40.77
C THR A 784 9.95 -12.61 -41.41
N SER A 785 9.76 -12.33 -42.70
CA SER A 785 10.47 -11.24 -43.38
C SER A 785 9.78 -9.91 -43.07
N THR A 786 10.56 -8.83 -42.97
CA THR A 786 10.00 -7.47 -42.92
C THR A 786 9.36 -7.05 -44.25
N THR A 787 9.65 -7.74 -45.35
CA THR A 787 8.95 -7.57 -46.63
C THR A 787 7.53 -8.13 -46.55
N GLU A 788 6.58 -7.47 -47.22
CA GLU A 788 5.19 -7.91 -47.32
C GLU A 788 5.09 -9.35 -47.87
N THR A 789 4.65 -10.29 -47.06
CA THR A 789 4.72 -11.75 -47.36
C THR A 789 3.58 -12.51 -46.66
N THR A 790 2.97 -13.46 -47.38
CA THR A 790 1.94 -14.36 -46.85
C THR A 790 2.55 -15.62 -46.23
N TYR A 791 2.06 -15.99 -45.05
CA TYR A 791 2.45 -17.18 -44.28
C TYR A 791 1.26 -18.09 -44.03
N THR A 792 1.53 -19.39 -43.91
CA THR A 792 0.57 -20.39 -43.44
C THR A 792 1.10 -21.07 -42.18
N THR A 793 0.25 -21.29 -41.20
CA THR A 793 0.60 -21.97 -39.95
C THR A 793 -0.48 -22.97 -39.59
N GLN A 794 -0.09 -24.24 -39.43
CA GLN A 794 -0.99 -25.28 -38.96
C GLN A 794 -1.10 -25.24 -37.43
N LEU A 795 -2.33 -25.25 -36.94
CA LEU A 795 -2.69 -25.57 -35.57
C LEU A 795 -3.11 -27.04 -35.53
N ASP A 796 -2.59 -27.78 -34.56
CA ASP A 796 -2.69 -29.22 -34.38
C ASP A 796 -3.18 -29.56 -32.95
N GLU A 797 -3.45 -30.83 -32.69
CA GLU A 797 -3.91 -31.35 -31.38
C GLU A 797 -5.19 -30.67 -30.84
N LEU A 798 -6.03 -30.16 -31.74
CA LEU A 798 -7.29 -29.51 -31.38
C LEU A 798 -8.36 -30.55 -31.00
N THR A 799 -9.28 -30.16 -30.11
CA THR A 799 -10.46 -30.96 -29.77
C THR A 799 -11.51 -30.84 -30.89
N ASP A 800 -12.20 -31.93 -31.23
CA ASP A 800 -13.22 -31.92 -32.28
C ASP A 800 -14.52 -31.23 -31.83
N GLY A 801 -15.26 -30.63 -32.77
CA GLY A 801 -16.51 -29.91 -32.52
C GLY A 801 -16.40 -28.74 -31.53
N THR A 802 -15.24 -28.09 -31.49
CA THR A 802 -14.87 -27.12 -30.45
C THR A 802 -14.49 -25.78 -31.05
N LYS A 803 -15.03 -24.69 -30.48
CA LYS A 803 -14.67 -23.33 -30.86
C LYS A 803 -13.31 -22.94 -30.28
N TYR A 804 -12.43 -22.46 -31.14
CA TYR A 804 -11.12 -21.90 -30.80
C TYR A 804 -11.05 -20.42 -31.15
N PHE A 805 -10.42 -19.65 -30.27
CA PHE A 805 -10.02 -18.26 -30.49
C PHE A 805 -8.51 -18.22 -30.74
N PHE A 806 -8.05 -17.29 -31.57
CA PHE A 806 -6.63 -17.03 -31.77
C PHE A 806 -6.34 -15.54 -31.99
N LYS A 807 -5.14 -15.09 -31.63
CA LYS A 807 -4.60 -13.75 -31.97
C LYS A 807 -3.20 -13.83 -32.56
N ILE A 808 -2.89 -12.93 -33.48
CA ILE A 808 -1.61 -12.87 -34.19
C ILE A 808 -0.84 -11.63 -33.73
N ASN A 809 0.03 -11.80 -32.74
CA ASN A 809 0.88 -10.71 -32.25
C ASN A 809 2.13 -10.60 -33.13
N LYS A 810 2.48 -9.38 -33.52
CA LYS A 810 3.59 -9.06 -34.43
C LYS A 810 4.75 -8.47 -33.66
N TYR A 811 5.96 -8.70 -34.14
CA TYR A 811 7.19 -8.10 -33.59
C TYR A 811 7.92 -7.30 -34.67
N ASP A 812 8.42 -6.12 -34.33
CA ASP A 812 9.34 -5.38 -35.21
C ASP A 812 10.77 -5.92 -35.12
N SER A 813 11.71 -5.32 -35.85
CA SER A 813 13.13 -5.69 -35.83
C SER A 813 13.85 -5.39 -34.51
N GLU A 814 13.25 -4.61 -33.60
CA GLU A 814 13.75 -4.40 -32.23
C GLU A 814 13.23 -5.46 -31.25
N GLY A 815 12.27 -6.30 -31.67
CA GLY A 815 11.58 -7.24 -30.80
C GLY A 815 10.48 -6.60 -29.95
N ALA A 816 10.00 -5.40 -30.27
CA ALA A 816 8.83 -4.83 -29.61
C ALA A 816 7.54 -5.49 -30.14
N GLU A 817 6.64 -5.82 -29.22
CA GLU A 817 5.39 -6.52 -29.52
C GLU A 817 4.25 -5.56 -29.86
N TYR A 818 3.46 -5.92 -30.87
CA TYR A 818 2.24 -5.23 -31.29
C TYR A 818 1.11 -6.26 -31.29
N GLU A 819 0.11 -6.05 -30.44
CA GLU A 819 -1.02 -6.98 -30.32
C GLU A 819 -1.85 -7.03 -31.61
N GLY A 820 -2.37 -8.21 -31.94
CA GLY A 820 -3.31 -8.39 -33.06
C GLY A 820 -4.74 -8.63 -32.59
N ASP A 821 -5.68 -8.49 -33.51
CA ASP A 821 -7.10 -8.76 -33.26
C ASP A 821 -7.34 -10.24 -32.91
N VAL A 822 -8.47 -10.49 -32.25
CA VAL A 822 -8.92 -11.84 -31.88
C VAL A 822 -9.85 -12.40 -32.94
N TYR A 823 -9.45 -13.50 -33.54
CA TYR A 823 -10.19 -14.27 -34.53
C TYR A 823 -10.74 -15.55 -33.87
N SER A 824 -11.68 -16.23 -34.53
CA SER A 824 -12.16 -17.54 -34.07
C SER A 824 -12.58 -18.46 -35.21
N PHE A 825 -12.39 -19.77 -35.00
CA PHE A 825 -12.90 -20.84 -35.86
C PHE A 825 -13.48 -21.97 -34.99
N GLU A 826 -14.17 -22.93 -35.59
CA GLU A 826 -14.70 -24.10 -34.89
C GLU A 826 -14.26 -25.35 -35.63
N THR A 827 -13.63 -26.31 -34.93
CA THR A 827 -13.22 -27.59 -35.53
C THR A 827 -14.44 -28.40 -35.93
N LEU A 828 -14.29 -29.26 -36.94
CA LEU A 828 -15.38 -30.13 -37.35
C LEU A 828 -15.73 -31.10 -36.20
N PRO A 829 -17.02 -31.30 -35.85
CA PRO A 829 -17.42 -32.30 -34.87
C PRO A 829 -17.32 -33.71 -35.43
N ARG A 830 -16.84 -34.66 -34.63
CA ARG A 830 -16.84 -36.08 -35.01
C ARG A 830 -18.26 -36.60 -35.20
N PRO A 831 -18.54 -37.41 -36.24
CA PRO A 831 -19.86 -38.00 -36.42
C PRO A 831 -20.22 -38.92 -35.24
N LYS A 832 -21.45 -38.81 -34.75
CA LYS A 832 -22.00 -39.56 -33.63
C LYS A 832 -23.47 -39.91 -33.89
N ILE A 833 -23.83 -41.16 -33.64
CA ILE A 833 -25.20 -41.66 -33.63
C ILE A 833 -25.66 -41.76 -32.17
N SER A 834 -26.91 -41.39 -31.91
CA SER A 834 -27.51 -41.39 -30.56
C SER A 834 -29.01 -41.64 -30.62
N LYS A 835 -29.64 -41.92 -29.46
CA LYS A 835 -31.09 -42.14 -29.33
C LYS A 835 -31.65 -43.18 -30.32
N VAL A 836 -31.00 -44.35 -30.43
CA VAL A 836 -31.56 -45.44 -31.25
C VAL A 836 -32.82 -45.97 -30.57
N VAL A 837 -33.96 -45.91 -31.27
CA VAL A 837 -35.27 -46.41 -30.83
C VAL A 837 -35.77 -47.42 -31.85
N LEU A 838 -36.33 -48.52 -31.34
CA LEU A 838 -36.87 -49.62 -32.12
C LEU A 838 -38.38 -49.74 -31.86
N GLU A 839 -39.17 -49.65 -32.91
CA GLU A 839 -40.63 -49.77 -32.86
C GLU A 839 -41.07 -50.92 -33.78
N SER A 840 -41.90 -51.85 -33.29
CA SER A 840 -42.54 -52.83 -34.17
C SER A 840 -43.61 -52.15 -35.04
N VAL A 841 -43.67 -52.51 -36.31
CA VAL A 841 -44.67 -51.99 -37.24
C VAL A 841 -45.80 -53.02 -37.36
N ALA A 842 -46.97 -52.70 -36.81
CA ALA A 842 -48.14 -53.57 -36.90
C ALA A 842 -48.76 -53.60 -38.31
N ASN A 843 -49.54 -54.64 -38.60
CA ASN A 843 -50.28 -54.85 -39.86
C ASN A 843 -49.41 -54.96 -41.12
N THR A 844 -48.23 -55.58 -41.03
CA THR A 844 -47.35 -55.88 -42.18
C THR A 844 -47.25 -57.38 -42.44
N ALA A 845 -47.27 -57.81 -43.71
CA ALA A 845 -47.16 -59.21 -44.16
C ALA A 845 -45.81 -59.91 -43.89
N GLU A 846 -44.89 -59.18 -43.27
CA GLU A 846 -43.58 -59.68 -42.84
C GLU A 846 -43.25 -58.94 -41.54
N THR A 847 -42.59 -59.62 -40.60
CA THR A 847 -42.18 -58.98 -39.35
C THR A 847 -41.25 -57.80 -39.64
N THR A 848 -41.71 -56.60 -39.30
CA THR A 848 -41.10 -55.33 -39.70
C THR A 848 -40.87 -54.44 -38.48
N ILE A 849 -39.71 -53.80 -38.41
CA ILE A 849 -39.41 -52.78 -37.41
C ILE A 849 -39.10 -51.43 -38.07
N ARG A 850 -39.47 -50.35 -37.38
CA ARG A 850 -38.95 -49.02 -37.64
C ARG A 850 -37.81 -48.76 -36.67
N VAL A 851 -36.68 -48.37 -37.21
CA VAL A 851 -35.51 -47.91 -36.45
C VAL A 851 -35.47 -46.39 -36.60
N SER A 852 -35.27 -45.66 -35.51
CA SER A 852 -35.02 -44.22 -35.54
C SER A 852 -33.82 -43.85 -34.66
N TRP A 853 -33.09 -42.79 -35.03
CA TRP A 853 -31.90 -42.32 -34.31
C TRP A 853 -31.63 -40.85 -34.63
N THR A 854 -30.71 -40.22 -33.90
CA THR A 854 -30.27 -38.84 -34.15
C THR A 854 -28.78 -38.78 -34.48
N THR A 855 -28.42 -38.06 -35.54
CA THR A 855 -27.03 -37.80 -35.97
C THR A 855 -26.65 -36.34 -35.75
N ASN A 856 -25.43 -36.07 -35.24
CA ASN A 856 -24.94 -34.69 -35.03
C ASN A 856 -24.35 -34.04 -36.29
N THR A 857 -23.90 -34.85 -37.26
CA THR A 857 -23.38 -34.46 -38.57
C THR A 857 -24.14 -35.18 -39.69
N GLU A 858 -23.90 -34.77 -40.94
CA GLU A 858 -24.43 -35.46 -42.11
C GLU A 858 -23.67 -36.76 -42.35
N ILE A 859 -24.33 -37.90 -42.15
CA ILE A 859 -23.76 -39.23 -42.37
C ILE A 859 -24.67 -40.08 -43.25
N SER A 860 -24.08 -41.03 -43.97
CA SER A 860 -24.82 -42.16 -44.54
C SER A 860 -25.41 -43.00 -43.41
N SER A 861 -26.38 -43.86 -43.72
CA SER A 861 -27.04 -44.70 -42.72
C SER A 861 -27.01 -46.16 -43.12
N ILE A 862 -26.43 -47.00 -42.27
CA ILE A 862 -26.31 -48.44 -42.44
C ILE A 862 -26.87 -49.08 -41.17
N ILE A 863 -27.87 -49.94 -41.30
CA ILE A 863 -28.36 -50.76 -40.18
C ILE A 863 -27.87 -52.17 -40.41
N THR A 864 -26.86 -52.58 -39.64
CA THR A 864 -26.37 -53.96 -39.61
C THR A 864 -27.17 -54.74 -38.56
N PHE A 865 -27.80 -55.85 -38.95
CA PHE A 865 -28.60 -56.68 -38.06
C PHE A 865 -28.45 -58.19 -38.34
N TYR A 866 -28.57 -59.01 -37.30
CA TYR A 866 -28.49 -60.47 -37.39
C TYR A 866 -29.24 -61.16 -36.23
N PRO A 867 -29.75 -62.39 -36.40
CA PRO A 867 -30.30 -63.17 -35.29
C PRO A 867 -29.23 -63.44 -34.24
N GLU A 868 -29.54 -63.28 -32.95
CA GLU A 868 -28.56 -63.42 -31.85
C GLU A 868 -27.89 -64.82 -31.81
N ASN A 869 -28.58 -65.84 -32.30
CA ASN A 869 -28.10 -67.23 -32.38
C ASN A 869 -27.46 -67.62 -33.73
N ASP A 870 -27.51 -66.74 -34.75
CA ASP A 870 -26.93 -66.98 -36.08
C ASP A 870 -26.25 -65.71 -36.64
N PRO A 871 -25.04 -65.35 -36.16
CA PRO A 871 -24.30 -64.20 -36.66
C PRO A 871 -23.86 -64.32 -38.12
N SER A 872 -23.84 -65.53 -38.69
CA SER A 872 -23.56 -65.77 -40.11
C SER A 872 -24.63 -65.12 -41.02
N ASN A 873 -25.87 -65.02 -40.53
CA ASN A 873 -26.99 -64.38 -41.24
C ASN A 873 -27.03 -62.87 -40.97
N THR A 874 -25.90 -62.19 -41.19
CA THR A 874 -25.79 -60.74 -41.10
C THR A 874 -26.34 -60.08 -42.37
N ARG A 875 -27.21 -59.08 -42.17
CA ARG A 875 -27.85 -58.28 -43.22
C ARG A 875 -27.64 -56.79 -42.93
N ASP A 876 -27.49 -56.01 -43.99
CA ASP A 876 -27.36 -54.56 -43.95
C ASP A 876 -28.53 -53.90 -44.70
N GLU A 877 -29.27 -53.00 -44.06
CA GLU A 877 -30.10 -52.01 -44.76
C GLU A 877 -29.30 -50.72 -44.94
N VAL A 878 -29.16 -50.22 -46.17
CA VAL A 878 -28.25 -49.11 -46.50
C VAL A 878 -28.99 -47.96 -47.18
N LYS A 879 -28.82 -46.75 -46.63
CA LYS A 879 -29.21 -45.47 -47.23
C LYS A 879 -27.95 -44.60 -47.38
N VAL A 880 -27.52 -44.41 -48.62
CA VAL A 880 -26.27 -43.69 -48.94
C VAL A 880 -26.35 -42.17 -48.82
N THR A 881 -27.57 -41.60 -48.78
CA THR A 881 -27.78 -40.16 -48.63
C THR A 881 -27.22 -39.67 -47.29
N LEU A 882 -26.32 -38.69 -47.34
CA LEU A 882 -25.78 -38.05 -46.13
C LEU A 882 -26.85 -37.16 -45.50
N GLU A 883 -27.20 -37.42 -44.24
CA GLU A 883 -28.28 -36.72 -43.56
C GLU A 883 -27.98 -36.45 -42.07
N LYS A 884 -28.42 -35.28 -41.58
CA LYS A 884 -28.25 -34.82 -40.19
C LYS A 884 -29.57 -34.81 -39.42
N GLY A 885 -29.53 -35.06 -38.12
CA GLY A 885 -30.68 -34.94 -37.21
C GLY A 885 -31.46 -36.25 -37.05
N GLU A 886 -32.76 -36.17 -36.75
CA GLU A 886 -33.62 -37.35 -36.54
C GLU A 886 -33.83 -38.12 -37.84
N ARG A 887 -33.30 -39.35 -37.92
CA ARG A 887 -33.40 -40.25 -39.07
C ARG A 887 -34.32 -41.42 -38.73
N THR A 888 -34.90 -42.04 -39.77
CA THR A 888 -35.59 -43.32 -39.64
C THR A 888 -35.41 -44.19 -40.89
N MET A 889 -35.31 -45.50 -40.67
CA MET A 889 -35.33 -46.54 -41.70
C MET A 889 -36.19 -47.71 -41.21
N VAL A 890 -36.68 -48.51 -42.15
CA VAL A 890 -37.56 -49.66 -41.89
C VAL A 890 -36.83 -50.92 -42.29
N VAL A 891 -36.72 -51.88 -41.38
CA VAL A 891 -36.10 -53.19 -41.62
C VAL A 891 -37.23 -54.22 -41.75
N ARG A 892 -37.21 -55.01 -42.84
CA ARG A 892 -38.28 -55.95 -43.25
C ARG A 892 -37.75 -57.38 -43.33
N GLY A 893 -38.66 -58.35 -43.53
CA GLY A 893 -38.31 -59.76 -43.66
C GLY A 893 -37.53 -60.31 -42.47
N LEU A 894 -37.92 -59.93 -41.25
CA LEU A 894 -37.39 -60.50 -40.01
C LEU A 894 -38.18 -61.75 -39.63
N LEU A 895 -37.51 -62.72 -39.01
CA LEU A 895 -38.16 -63.90 -38.44
C LEU A 895 -39.02 -63.47 -37.23
N PRO A 896 -40.27 -63.97 -37.09
CA PRO A 896 -41.11 -63.66 -35.92
C PRO A 896 -40.53 -64.29 -34.64
N ASN A 897 -40.88 -63.72 -33.49
CA ASN A 897 -40.48 -64.20 -32.14
C ASN A 897 -38.97 -64.56 -32.00
N THR A 898 -38.11 -63.81 -32.68
CA THR A 898 -36.67 -64.10 -32.81
C THR A 898 -35.87 -62.95 -32.20
N LYS A 899 -34.82 -63.28 -31.44
CA LYS A 899 -33.89 -62.29 -30.89
C LYS A 899 -32.93 -61.80 -31.97
N TYR A 900 -32.81 -60.48 -32.09
CA TYR A 900 -31.92 -59.83 -33.04
C TYR A 900 -30.96 -58.87 -32.31
N LEU A 901 -29.74 -58.82 -32.85
CA LEU A 901 -28.73 -57.81 -32.56
C LEU A 901 -28.71 -56.80 -33.70
N LEU A 902 -28.61 -55.51 -33.38
CA LEU A 902 -28.66 -54.42 -34.35
C LEU A 902 -27.73 -53.28 -33.96
N VAL A 903 -26.99 -52.75 -34.95
CA VAL A 903 -26.14 -51.56 -34.82
C VAL A 903 -26.44 -50.61 -35.97
N VAL A 904 -26.59 -49.33 -35.65
CA VAL A 904 -26.66 -48.28 -36.66
C VAL A 904 -25.25 -47.73 -36.86
N LYS A 905 -24.78 -47.69 -38.11
CA LYS A 905 -23.51 -47.13 -38.54
C LYS A 905 -23.74 -46.05 -39.58
N GLY A 906 -22.74 -45.21 -39.80
CA GLY A 906 -22.79 -44.20 -40.85
C GLY A 906 -21.44 -43.52 -41.06
N ARG A 907 -21.19 -43.05 -42.27
CA ARG A 907 -19.96 -42.30 -42.60
C ARG A 907 -20.26 -40.90 -43.09
N ASP A 908 -19.47 -39.93 -42.67
CA ASP A 908 -19.56 -38.56 -43.17
C ASP A 908 -18.87 -38.40 -44.53
N LYS A 909 -18.93 -37.18 -45.09
CA LYS A 909 -18.29 -36.82 -46.37
C LYS A 909 -16.76 -36.97 -46.38
N LEU A 910 -16.11 -36.98 -45.22
CA LEU A 910 -14.66 -37.15 -45.06
C LEU A 910 -14.28 -38.62 -44.80
N GLY A 911 -15.26 -39.52 -44.70
CA GLY A 911 -15.06 -40.95 -44.46
C GLY A 911 -15.00 -41.35 -42.99
N ASN A 912 -15.21 -40.43 -42.04
CA ASN A 912 -15.22 -40.75 -40.61
C ASN A 912 -16.46 -41.58 -40.28
N GLU A 913 -16.29 -42.66 -39.53
CA GLU A 913 -17.39 -43.58 -39.17
C GLU A 913 -17.95 -43.30 -37.77
N ALA A 914 -19.27 -43.19 -37.69
CA ALA A 914 -20.04 -43.30 -36.46
C ALA A 914 -20.66 -44.69 -36.34
N THR A 915 -20.68 -45.23 -35.11
CA THR A 915 -21.41 -46.45 -34.75
C THR A 915 -22.22 -46.17 -33.49
N SER A 916 -23.46 -46.67 -33.42
CA SER A 916 -24.31 -46.61 -32.23
C SER A 916 -23.94 -47.65 -31.19
N ASP A 917 -24.50 -47.52 -29.98
CA ASP A 917 -24.56 -48.65 -29.05
C ASP A 917 -25.34 -49.82 -29.66
N LEU A 918 -24.95 -51.04 -29.29
CA LEU A 918 -25.54 -52.30 -29.76
C LEU A 918 -26.93 -52.52 -29.17
N GLN A 919 -27.94 -52.53 -30.03
CA GLN A 919 -29.33 -52.77 -29.65
C GLN A 919 -29.64 -54.27 -29.63
N ARG A 920 -30.45 -54.69 -28.65
CA ARG A 920 -31.03 -56.03 -28.55
C ARG A 920 -32.54 -55.91 -28.51
N PHE A 921 -33.22 -56.69 -29.35
CA PHE A 921 -34.69 -56.74 -29.35
C PHE A 921 -35.17 -58.15 -29.72
N THR A 922 -36.42 -58.45 -29.40
CA THR A 922 -37.12 -59.64 -29.91
C THR A 922 -38.21 -59.15 -30.84
N THR A 923 -38.31 -59.73 -32.02
CA THR A 923 -39.40 -59.43 -32.95
C THR A 923 -40.74 -59.88 -32.39
N SER A 924 -41.81 -59.13 -32.67
CA SER A 924 -43.17 -59.59 -32.37
C SER A 924 -43.52 -60.83 -33.19
N THR A 925 -44.54 -61.57 -32.78
CA THR A 925 -45.25 -62.49 -33.68
C THR A 925 -46.01 -61.69 -34.73
N ASP A 926 -46.39 -62.33 -35.83
CA ASP A 926 -47.37 -61.72 -36.73
C ASP A 926 -48.72 -61.53 -36.01
N THR A 927 -49.46 -60.52 -36.43
CA THR A 927 -50.77 -60.11 -35.87
C THR A 927 -51.79 -59.85 -36.97
N ARG A 928 -51.40 -60.02 -38.24
CA ARG A 928 -52.22 -59.75 -39.41
C ARG A 928 -52.75 -61.07 -39.97
N PRO A 929 -54.07 -61.22 -40.17
CA PRO A 929 -54.60 -62.38 -40.88
C PRO A 929 -54.23 -62.38 -42.37
N PRO A 930 -54.03 -63.56 -42.99
CA PRO A 930 -53.62 -63.69 -44.39
C PRO A 930 -54.69 -63.19 -45.35
N LYS A 931 -54.34 -62.27 -46.24
CA LYS A 931 -55.33 -61.68 -47.13
C LYS A 931 -55.68 -62.66 -48.24
N ILE A 932 -56.89 -63.22 -48.18
CA ILE A 932 -57.42 -64.08 -49.25
C ILE A 932 -57.72 -63.26 -50.50
N LEU A 933 -57.18 -63.71 -51.64
CA LEU A 933 -57.24 -63.09 -52.96
C LEU A 933 -57.75 -64.11 -54.00
N ASN A 934 -58.25 -63.63 -55.14
CA ASN A 934 -58.55 -64.44 -56.32
C ASN A 934 -59.46 -65.67 -56.14
N LEU A 935 -60.35 -65.67 -55.13
CA LEU A 935 -61.29 -66.77 -54.87
C LEU A 935 -62.15 -67.08 -56.11
N LYS A 936 -62.10 -68.35 -56.54
CA LYS A 936 -62.82 -68.89 -57.71
C LYS A 936 -63.46 -70.22 -57.35
N VAL A 937 -64.56 -70.56 -58.04
CA VAL A 937 -65.27 -71.83 -57.90
C VAL A 937 -65.62 -72.44 -59.25
N ILE A 938 -65.44 -73.75 -59.38
CA ILE A 938 -65.72 -74.54 -60.59
C ILE A 938 -66.54 -75.77 -60.17
N GLY A 939 -67.72 -75.96 -60.77
CA GLY A 939 -68.61 -77.09 -60.47
C GLY A 939 -68.35 -78.32 -61.35
N GLY A 940 -68.47 -79.52 -60.76
CA GLY A 940 -68.51 -80.81 -61.47
C GLY A 940 -69.50 -81.80 -60.86
N THR A 941 -69.76 -82.92 -61.54
CA THR A 941 -70.68 -83.98 -61.08
C THR A 941 -69.94 -85.31 -60.91
N ILE A 942 -70.23 -86.03 -59.82
CA ILE A 942 -69.70 -87.37 -59.56
C ILE A 942 -70.79 -88.40 -59.90
N PRO A 943 -70.62 -89.25 -60.93
CA PRO A 943 -71.57 -90.32 -61.24
C PRO A 943 -71.48 -91.47 -60.22
N PRO A 944 -72.60 -92.17 -59.94
CA PRO A 944 -72.62 -93.29 -59.00
C PRO A 944 -71.87 -94.51 -59.54
N VAL A 945 -71.10 -95.18 -58.68
CA VAL A 945 -70.34 -96.38 -59.04
C VAL A 945 -71.18 -97.63 -58.78
N GLY A 946 -71.81 -98.15 -59.83
CA GLY A 946 -72.55 -99.42 -59.82
C GLY A 946 -74.06 -99.31 -60.06
N PHE A 947 -74.66 -100.36 -60.63
CA PHE A 947 -76.05 -100.38 -61.12
C PHE A 947 -77.15 -100.46 -60.04
N ALA A 948 -76.83 -100.11 -58.78
CA ALA A 948 -77.83 -99.90 -57.74
C ALA A 948 -78.32 -98.44 -57.77
N ALA A 949 -79.57 -98.18 -57.39
CA ALA A 949 -80.16 -96.85 -57.41
C ALA A 949 -79.60 -95.92 -56.30
N GLY A 950 -78.36 -95.45 -56.48
CA GLY A 950 -77.70 -94.44 -55.66
C GLY A 950 -77.90 -93.02 -56.20
N GLU A 951 -77.92 -92.03 -55.31
CA GLU A 951 -78.04 -90.62 -55.67
C GLU A 951 -76.79 -90.11 -56.41
N VAL A 952 -76.99 -89.35 -57.49
CA VAL A 952 -75.92 -88.54 -58.10
C VAL A 952 -75.50 -87.46 -57.10
N LYS A 953 -74.20 -87.25 -56.91
CA LYS A 953 -73.67 -86.18 -56.06
C LYS A 953 -72.89 -85.17 -56.90
N ALA A 954 -72.89 -83.92 -56.46
CA ALA A 954 -72.13 -82.82 -57.06
C ALA A 954 -70.83 -82.57 -56.30
N GLN A 955 -69.89 -81.89 -56.96
CA GLN A 955 -68.65 -81.38 -56.37
C GLN A 955 -68.39 -79.93 -56.78
N LEU A 956 -67.69 -79.20 -55.92
CA LEU A 956 -67.20 -77.84 -56.17
C LEU A 956 -65.68 -77.82 -55.92
N ILE A 957 -64.91 -77.36 -56.89
CA ILE A 957 -63.48 -77.08 -56.74
C ILE A 957 -63.35 -75.59 -56.46
N ILE A 958 -62.72 -75.23 -55.35
CA ILE A 958 -62.60 -73.86 -54.84
C ILE A 958 -61.11 -73.54 -54.73
N THR A 959 -60.68 -72.42 -55.31
CA THR A 959 -59.26 -72.03 -55.38
C THR A 959 -59.08 -70.57 -55.00
N TRP A 960 -58.05 -70.24 -54.23
CA TRP A 960 -57.70 -68.87 -53.86
C TRP A 960 -56.19 -68.72 -53.63
N ASP A 961 -55.71 -67.49 -53.57
CA ASP A 961 -54.33 -67.15 -53.19
C ASP A 961 -54.34 -66.42 -51.84
N THR A 962 -53.20 -66.39 -51.13
CA THR A 962 -52.97 -65.52 -49.95
C THR A 962 -51.71 -64.68 -50.14
N ASP A 963 -51.67 -63.50 -49.51
CA ASP A 963 -50.49 -62.61 -49.57
C ASP A 963 -49.35 -62.98 -48.61
N GLU A 964 -49.54 -64.01 -47.78
CA GLU A 964 -48.52 -64.68 -46.97
C GLU A 964 -48.83 -66.19 -46.83
N PRO A 965 -47.86 -67.05 -46.46
CA PRO A 965 -48.08 -68.49 -46.38
C PRO A 965 -49.10 -68.87 -45.30
N ALA A 966 -50.17 -69.54 -45.70
CA ALA A 966 -51.30 -69.89 -44.84
C ALA A 966 -51.82 -71.31 -45.12
N THR A 967 -52.74 -71.78 -44.27
CA THR A 967 -53.42 -73.07 -44.38
C THR A 967 -54.64 -73.00 -45.31
N SER A 968 -55.19 -74.16 -45.69
CA SER A 968 -56.34 -74.24 -46.61
C SER A 968 -57.53 -74.96 -45.98
N GLN A 969 -58.66 -74.27 -45.82
CA GLN A 969 -59.96 -74.90 -45.54
C GLN A 969 -61.12 -74.14 -46.20
N VAL A 970 -62.23 -74.81 -46.47
CA VAL A 970 -63.49 -74.17 -46.86
C VAL A 970 -64.59 -74.53 -45.87
N GLU A 971 -65.29 -73.53 -45.38
CA GLU A 971 -66.53 -73.68 -44.61
C GLU A 971 -67.73 -73.49 -45.55
N PHE A 972 -68.75 -74.34 -45.49
CA PHE A 972 -69.88 -74.33 -46.42
C PHE A 972 -71.20 -74.78 -45.78
N GLY A 973 -72.31 -74.37 -46.37
CA GLY A 973 -73.66 -74.73 -45.95
C GLY A 973 -74.65 -74.73 -47.12
N GLN A 974 -75.76 -75.48 -46.98
CA GLN A 974 -76.81 -75.52 -48.00
C GLN A 974 -77.81 -74.37 -47.81
N GLY A 975 -78.22 -73.74 -48.92
CA GLY A 975 -79.05 -72.53 -48.93
C GLY A 975 -78.23 -71.24 -48.95
N SER A 976 -78.91 -70.10 -48.81
CA SER A 976 -78.32 -68.75 -48.81
C SER A 976 -78.34 -68.10 -47.41
N GLY A 977 -77.86 -68.85 -46.41
CA GLY A 977 -77.78 -68.44 -45.01
C GLY A 977 -76.40 -67.88 -44.64
N VAL A 978 -76.16 -67.74 -43.33
CA VAL A 978 -74.85 -67.37 -42.75
C VAL A 978 -74.23 -68.52 -41.92
N ASP A 979 -74.89 -69.69 -41.91
CA ASP A 979 -74.55 -70.84 -41.08
C ASP A 979 -73.76 -71.89 -41.87
N TYR A 980 -72.44 -71.85 -41.75
CA TYR A 980 -71.53 -72.82 -42.35
C TYR A 980 -71.49 -74.13 -41.54
N SER A 981 -72.54 -74.93 -41.66
CA SER A 981 -72.72 -76.17 -40.90
C SER A 981 -71.75 -77.31 -41.27
N GLN A 982 -70.96 -77.16 -42.33
CA GLN A 982 -69.99 -78.14 -42.79
C GLN A 982 -68.62 -77.49 -43.07
N LYS A 983 -67.54 -78.26 -42.92
CA LYS A 983 -66.17 -77.86 -43.29
C LYS A 983 -65.53 -78.89 -44.20
N SER A 984 -64.64 -78.47 -45.08
CA SER A 984 -63.77 -79.35 -45.84
C SER A 984 -62.74 -80.02 -44.93
N GLN A 985 -62.02 -81.00 -45.50
CA GLN A 985 -60.73 -81.39 -44.94
C GLN A 985 -59.84 -80.14 -44.77
N TYR A 986 -59.14 -80.08 -43.65
CA TYR A 986 -58.15 -79.06 -43.33
C TYR A 986 -56.80 -79.47 -43.91
N ASP A 987 -56.17 -78.60 -44.70
CA ASP A 987 -54.78 -78.74 -45.11
C ASP A 987 -53.90 -77.77 -44.30
N GLY A 988 -53.06 -78.34 -43.44
CA GLY A 988 -52.14 -77.60 -42.58
C GLY A 988 -50.82 -77.21 -43.25
N ASN A 989 -50.60 -77.55 -44.52
CA ASN A 989 -49.41 -77.11 -45.24
C ASN A 989 -49.51 -75.61 -45.55
N LEU A 990 -48.50 -74.84 -45.12
CA LEU A 990 -48.44 -73.41 -45.37
C LEU A 990 -48.04 -73.13 -46.82
N ALA A 991 -48.98 -72.62 -47.61
CA ALA A 991 -48.82 -72.25 -49.01
C ALA A 991 -49.41 -70.85 -49.27
N THR A 992 -49.08 -70.24 -50.41
CA THR A 992 -49.71 -68.97 -50.87
C THR A 992 -50.75 -69.19 -51.96
N ASN A 993 -50.96 -70.44 -52.38
CA ASN A 993 -51.95 -70.86 -53.35
C ASN A 993 -52.71 -72.09 -52.84
N HIS A 994 -54.03 -72.07 -52.95
CA HIS A 994 -54.92 -72.99 -52.25
C HIS A 994 -55.91 -73.62 -53.22
N THR A 995 -56.22 -74.90 -53.01
CA THR A 995 -57.23 -75.63 -53.79
C THR A 995 -57.92 -76.65 -52.89
N VAL A 996 -59.23 -76.53 -52.74
CA VAL A 996 -60.06 -77.42 -51.92
C VAL A 996 -61.21 -77.96 -52.77
N ILE A 997 -61.49 -79.26 -52.64
CA ILE A 997 -62.59 -79.93 -53.35
C ILE A 997 -63.67 -80.32 -52.35
N LEU A 998 -64.85 -79.72 -52.48
CA LEU A 998 -66.05 -80.16 -51.78
C LEU A 998 -66.73 -81.24 -52.61
N SER A 999 -66.99 -82.41 -52.04
CA SER A 999 -67.63 -83.55 -52.72
C SER A 999 -68.84 -84.07 -51.93
N GLY A 1000 -69.70 -84.86 -52.57
CA GLY A 1000 -70.89 -85.43 -51.92
C GLY A 1000 -72.11 -84.50 -51.83
N LEU A 1001 -72.06 -83.33 -52.47
CA LEU A 1001 -73.11 -82.30 -52.42
C LEU A 1001 -74.39 -82.74 -53.15
N THR A 1002 -75.53 -82.19 -52.77
CA THR A 1002 -76.82 -82.47 -53.42
C THR A 1002 -76.93 -81.65 -54.73
N PRO A 1003 -77.12 -82.28 -55.90
CA PRO A 1003 -77.19 -81.56 -57.18
C PRO A 1003 -78.34 -80.57 -57.28
N SER A 1004 -78.15 -79.48 -58.02
CA SER A 1004 -79.10 -78.36 -58.20
C SER A 1004 -79.48 -77.59 -56.93
N GLN A 1005 -78.82 -77.82 -55.79
CA GLN A 1005 -79.02 -77.02 -54.59
C GLN A 1005 -78.05 -75.83 -54.55
N VAL A 1006 -78.49 -74.73 -53.94
CA VAL A 1006 -77.61 -73.61 -53.60
C VAL A 1006 -76.72 -74.00 -52.44
N TYR A 1007 -75.43 -73.71 -52.53
CA TYR A 1007 -74.48 -73.79 -51.43
C TYR A 1007 -73.78 -72.43 -51.29
N HIS A 1008 -73.72 -71.92 -50.06
CA HIS A 1008 -72.87 -70.80 -49.69
C HIS A 1008 -71.59 -71.33 -49.04
N PHE A 1009 -70.46 -70.66 -49.30
CA PHE A 1009 -69.17 -71.07 -48.77
C PHE A 1009 -68.23 -69.88 -48.60
N ARG A 1010 -67.28 -70.02 -47.68
CA ARG A 1010 -66.13 -69.13 -47.52
C ARG A 1010 -64.84 -69.93 -47.40
N ALA A 1011 -63.78 -69.44 -48.02
CA ALA A 1011 -62.44 -69.92 -47.75
C ALA A 1011 -61.97 -69.42 -46.38
N VAL A 1012 -61.22 -70.27 -45.68
CA VAL A 1012 -60.60 -69.97 -44.39
C VAL A 1012 -59.12 -70.32 -44.52
N SER A 1013 -58.26 -69.36 -44.18
CA SER A 1013 -56.82 -69.52 -44.18
C SER A 1013 -56.25 -68.97 -42.88
N VAL A 1014 -55.38 -69.75 -42.25
CA VAL A 1014 -54.69 -69.40 -41.00
C VAL A 1014 -53.19 -69.31 -41.30
N ASP A 1015 -52.53 -68.24 -40.92
CA ASP A 1015 -51.09 -68.08 -41.09
C ASP A 1015 -50.27 -68.94 -40.08
N SER A 1016 -48.94 -68.76 -40.08
CA SER A 1016 -48.04 -69.41 -39.12
C SER A 1016 -48.11 -68.88 -37.67
N ALA A 1017 -48.88 -67.83 -37.41
CA ALA A 1017 -49.04 -67.17 -36.11
C ALA A 1017 -50.48 -67.32 -35.56
N ASP A 1018 -51.25 -68.27 -36.09
CA ASP A 1018 -52.66 -68.57 -35.79
C ASP A 1018 -53.66 -67.44 -36.13
N ASN A 1019 -53.26 -66.43 -36.91
CA ASN A 1019 -54.15 -65.38 -37.39
C ASN A 1019 -55.08 -65.94 -38.49
N THR A 1020 -56.38 -66.03 -38.19
CA THR A 1020 -57.38 -66.61 -39.10
C THR A 1020 -58.05 -65.54 -39.96
N ALA A 1021 -57.95 -65.69 -41.28
CA ALA A 1021 -58.71 -64.92 -42.26
C ALA A 1021 -59.85 -65.76 -42.87
N THR A 1022 -60.94 -65.08 -43.20
CA THR A 1022 -62.05 -65.67 -43.96
C THR A 1022 -62.35 -64.83 -45.20
N SER A 1023 -62.66 -65.48 -46.32
CA SER A 1023 -63.08 -64.77 -47.53
C SER A 1023 -64.45 -64.11 -47.35
N VAL A 1024 -64.82 -63.26 -48.33
CA VAL A 1024 -66.23 -62.94 -48.56
C VAL A 1024 -67.02 -64.23 -48.82
N ASP A 1025 -68.29 -64.24 -48.43
CA ASP A 1025 -69.21 -65.34 -48.74
C ASP A 1025 -69.46 -65.45 -50.25
N MET A 1026 -69.49 -66.67 -50.77
CA MET A 1026 -69.88 -66.96 -52.14
C MET A 1026 -71.00 -68.01 -52.17
N ALA A 1027 -72.14 -67.63 -52.73
CA ALA A 1027 -73.19 -68.56 -53.09
C ALA A 1027 -73.02 -69.07 -54.53
N THR A 1028 -73.11 -70.39 -54.73
CA THR A 1028 -73.15 -71.03 -56.05
C THR A 1028 -74.18 -72.14 -56.10
N ILE A 1029 -74.61 -72.52 -57.30
CA ILE A 1029 -75.54 -73.65 -57.49
C ILE A 1029 -74.71 -74.89 -57.81
N ALA A 1030 -74.83 -75.93 -56.98
CA ALA A 1030 -74.23 -77.22 -57.26
C ALA A 1030 -74.76 -77.75 -58.62
N PRO A 1031 -73.90 -78.18 -59.55
CA PRO A 1031 -74.30 -78.52 -60.91
C PRO A 1031 -75.41 -79.57 -60.94
N LYS A 1032 -76.31 -79.44 -61.93
CA LYS A 1032 -77.50 -80.28 -62.05
C LYS A 1032 -77.12 -81.74 -62.28
N ALA A 1033 -77.90 -82.66 -61.72
CA ALA A 1033 -77.75 -84.10 -61.93
C ALA A 1033 -78.07 -84.48 -63.38
N THR A 1034 -77.07 -84.38 -64.26
CA THR A 1034 -77.10 -85.00 -65.59
C THR A 1034 -76.78 -86.48 -65.42
N ARG A 1035 -77.81 -87.34 -65.53
CA ARG A 1035 -77.57 -88.76 -65.81
C ARG A 1035 -76.77 -88.87 -67.12
N SER A 1036 -75.86 -89.82 -67.20
CA SER A 1036 -75.06 -90.00 -68.42
C SER A 1036 -76.00 -90.26 -69.60
N ALA A 1037 -75.70 -89.69 -70.77
CA ALA A 1037 -76.44 -90.03 -71.99
C ALA A 1037 -76.41 -91.55 -72.26
N LEU A 1038 -75.35 -92.22 -71.80
CA LEU A 1038 -75.19 -93.67 -71.83
C LEU A 1038 -76.27 -94.41 -71.00
N ASP A 1039 -76.63 -93.90 -69.82
CA ASP A 1039 -77.67 -94.50 -68.96
C ASP A 1039 -79.07 -94.34 -69.57
N LEU A 1040 -79.30 -93.21 -70.26
CA LEU A 1040 -80.56 -92.95 -70.95
C LEU A 1040 -80.72 -93.87 -72.18
N VAL A 1041 -79.63 -94.13 -72.90
CA VAL A 1041 -79.59 -95.11 -74.00
C VAL A 1041 -79.81 -96.52 -73.48
N ILE A 1042 -79.14 -96.94 -72.40
CA ILE A 1042 -79.28 -98.30 -71.84
C ILE A 1042 -80.69 -98.56 -71.29
N LYS A 1043 -81.31 -97.57 -70.62
CA LYS A 1043 -82.70 -97.70 -70.15
C LYS A 1043 -83.68 -97.83 -71.32
N ASN A 1044 -83.54 -97.01 -72.36
CA ASN A 1044 -84.36 -97.11 -73.56
C ASN A 1044 -84.13 -98.43 -74.33
N LEU A 1045 -82.91 -98.97 -74.33
CA LEU A 1045 -82.62 -100.29 -74.90
C LEU A 1045 -83.35 -101.41 -74.12
N LEU A 1046 -83.31 -101.38 -72.79
CA LEU A 1046 -83.98 -102.37 -71.94
C LEU A 1046 -85.51 -102.28 -72.03
N GLU A 1047 -86.08 -101.07 -72.13
CA GLU A 1047 -87.53 -100.88 -72.33
C GLU A 1047 -87.97 -101.22 -73.77
N ALA A 1048 -87.11 -101.08 -74.79
CA ALA A 1048 -87.41 -101.45 -76.17
C ALA A 1048 -87.26 -102.95 -76.50
N PHE A 1049 -86.37 -103.68 -75.80
CA PHE A 1049 -86.12 -105.11 -76.05
C PHE A 1049 -86.75 -106.06 -75.02
N GLY A 1050 -87.56 -105.55 -74.08
CA GLY A 1050 -88.27 -106.35 -73.08
C GLY A 1050 -89.36 -107.31 -73.61
N PHE A 1051 -89.68 -107.29 -74.91
CA PHE A 1051 -90.78 -108.09 -75.48
C PHE A 1051 -90.37 -109.48 -76.01
N VAL A 1052 -89.08 -109.80 -76.11
CA VAL A 1052 -88.63 -111.13 -76.59
C VAL A 1052 -88.51 -112.14 -75.43
N LYS A 1053 -89.62 -112.34 -74.71
CA LYS A 1053 -89.77 -113.42 -73.71
C LYS A 1053 -90.99 -114.31 -73.96
N SER A 1054 -91.38 -114.49 -75.23
CA SER A 1054 -92.45 -115.42 -75.62
C SER A 1054 -92.37 -115.93 -77.07
N ILE A 1055 -91.23 -116.50 -77.49
CA ILE A 1055 -91.19 -117.52 -78.56
C ILE A 1055 -90.33 -118.69 -78.05
N LYS A 1056 -90.92 -119.89 -77.99
CA LYS A 1056 -90.20 -121.16 -77.74
C LYS A 1056 -89.99 -121.88 -79.07
N LEU A 1057 -88.81 -122.45 -79.28
CA LEU A 1057 -88.64 -123.74 -79.98
C LEU A 1057 -87.20 -124.27 -79.82
N LYS A 1058 -87.09 -125.41 -79.11
CA LYS A 1058 -85.91 -126.28 -78.88
C LYS A 1058 -84.66 -125.63 -78.26
#